data_AF-A0A7W9V6U0-F1
#
_entry.id   AF-A0A7W9V6U0-F1
#
_cell.length_a   1.000
_cell.length_b   1.000
_cell.length_c   1.000
_cell.angle_alpha   90.00
_cell.angle_beta   90.00
_cell.angle_gamma   90.00
#
_symmetry.space_group_name_H-M   'P 1'
#
loop_
_entity.id
_entity.type
_entity.pdbx_description
1 polymer ?
#
loop_
_entity_poly.entity_id
_entity_poly.type
_entity_poly.pdbx_seq_one_letter_code
_entity_poly.pdbx_strand_id
1 'polypeptide(L)'
;AGGAYVPLDPDYPAARLQQILDDADPALLLVDAAGRIALGDGALPGRHVLDLDHPHPTWHQQPQTDPDPHALGLHARHLAYVIYTSGSTGTPKGAQNEHRALVNRLVWMQQAYRLDARDVVVQKTPFGFDVSVWEFFWPLLNGATLALAPPGAHKDPDALAALFVHHGVTTAHFVPSMLALFLQTPGVERCTTLRHLVCSGEALPASSVRLAQRRLPWTALHNLYGPTEAAIDVTAWTCPPAFAGESVPIGRPIANTTIYLLDGNGQPVPLGAVGELHIGGVGVARGYLNRPQLTAERFLPDPFAADPEARLYRTGDLARYRADGAIEFLGRIDHQVKLRGFRIELGEIEARIAEHPAVHSTVVLALGEAAHMRLVAYVVPRETPADAPSDALVTTLRTFLARTLPDYMVPAAFVCLPALPLSANGKLDRKALPAPQDDAFARHAYAPPHPGIEAILAEAWGRLLGRERIGRHDQFFALGGNSLLAVRLLSRIEAACGVRLSLAEVFAHPTLRELAHVVTRHQSDAATASLPAIVPVHHGDTLPLSFAQQRLWFLAQLEGTGTAYHMPGALRLRGDLDPLALRRALDALLQRHAALRTVFATSADGQPLAHLLPAGQAFPLVEHDLGLQPDQAAAIARLALDEVLAPFDLARGPLIRGRLLRLGQADHVLLITQHHIVSDGWSLGILINELGALYRAMVAGQPDPLPPLAVQYPDYAAWQRRWFTAERLGKQLDYWSRCLADA
;
A
#
# COMPACT_ATOMS: atom_id res chain seq x y z
N ALA A 1 -1.96 -9.05 -38.64
CA ALA A 1 -1.16 -7.83 -38.87
C ALA A 1 0.35 -8.07 -38.71
N GLY A 2 0.81 -8.92 -37.79
CA GLY A 2 2.24 -9.30 -37.70
C GLY A 2 3.19 -8.26 -37.08
N GLY A 3 2.67 -7.09 -36.67
CA GLY A 3 3.42 -6.08 -35.94
C GLY A 3 3.46 -6.33 -34.43
N ALA A 4 4.34 -5.60 -33.74
CA ALA A 4 4.37 -5.52 -32.28
C ALA A 4 3.59 -4.30 -31.80
N TYR A 5 2.91 -4.43 -30.65
CA TYR A 5 2.21 -3.29 -30.07
C TYR A 5 3.10 -2.51 -29.09
N VAL A 6 2.84 -1.21 -29.00
CA VAL A 6 3.41 -0.31 -27.99
C VAL A 6 2.24 0.21 -27.15
N PRO A 7 2.11 -0.18 -25.88
CA PRO A 7 1.01 0.27 -25.04
C PRO A 7 1.20 1.74 -24.65
N LEU A 8 0.13 2.53 -24.80
CA LEU A 8 0.04 3.93 -24.39
C LEU A 8 -1.06 4.05 -23.35
N ASP A 9 -0.68 4.21 -22.08
CA ASP A 9 -1.62 4.35 -20.97
C ASP A 9 -2.20 5.78 -20.94
N PRO A 10 -3.52 5.97 -21.10
CA PRO A 10 -4.14 7.30 -21.09
C PRO A 10 -3.95 8.07 -19.77
N ASP A 11 -3.64 7.38 -18.66
CA ASP A 11 -3.33 8.02 -17.39
C ASP A 11 -1.94 8.70 -17.39
N TYR A 12 -1.10 8.49 -18.42
CA TYR A 12 0.20 9.16 -18.52
C TYR A 12 0.07 10.60 -19.02
N PRO A 13 0.97 11.52 -18.58
CA PRO A 13 1.01 12.87 -19.12
C PRO A 13 1.20 12.87 -20.64
N ALA A 14 0.50 13.76 -21.36
CA ALA A 14 0.58 13.90 -22.81
C ALA A 14 2.03 14.00 -23.33
N ALA A 15 2.90 14.73 -22.62
CA ALA A 15 4.33 14.84 -22.97
C ALA A 15 5.06 13.49 -22.94
N ARG A 16 4.73 12.62 -21.99
CA ARG A 16 5.31 11.27 -21.87
C ARG A 16 4.80 10.35 -22.99
N LEU A 17 3.52 10.46 -23.33
CA LEU A 17 2.92 9.74 -24.46
C LEU A 17 3.55 10.17 -25.78
N GLN A 18 3.74 11.48 -25.98
CA GLN A 18 4.44 12.04 -27.14
C GLN A 18 5.86 11.50 -27.25
N GLN A 19 6.63 11.49 -26.16
CA GLN A 19 7.99 10.93 -26.15
C GLN A 19 8.01 9.45 -26.56
N ILE A 20 7.05 8.65 -26.10
CA ILE A 20 6.93 7.24 -26.53
C ILE A 20 6.62 7.16 -28.02
N LEU A 21 5.66 7.96 -28.49
CA LEU A 21 5.25 7.98 -29.89
C LEU A 21 6.36 8.43 -30.84
N ASP A 22 7.19 9.39 -30.42
CA ASP A 22 8.31 9.92 -31.20
C ASP A 22 9.47 8.93 -31.24
N ASP A 23 9.72 8.20 -30.15
CA ASP A 23 10.75 7.15 -30.12
C ASP A 23 10.30 5.88 -30.84
N ALA A 24 9.03 5.48 -30.70
CA ALA A 24 8.50 4.25 -31.29
C ALA A 24 8.20 4.37 -32.78
N ASP A 25 7.82 5.57 -33.23
CA ASP A 25 7.36 5.89 -34.58
C ASP A 25 6.44 4.81 -35.20
N PRO A 26 5.28 4.53 -34.57
CA PRO A 26 4.41 3.44 -35.02
C PRO A 26 3.77 3.73 -36.38
N ALA A 27 3.76 2.72 -37.26
CA ALA A 27 3.12 2.79 -38.57
C ALA A 27 1.59 2.98 -38.51
N LEU A 28 0.96 2.61 -37.39
CA LEU A 28 -0.47 2.76 -37.15
C LEU A 28 -0.72 3.03 -35.66
N LEU A 29 -1.53 4.05 -35.36
CA LEU A 29 -2.00 4.37 -34.02
C LEU A 29 -3.47 3.97 -33.88
N LEU A 30 -3.75 3.04 -32.96
CA LEU A 30 -5.11 2.69 -32.56
C LEU A 30 -5.53 3.60 -31.41
N VAL A 31 -6.67 4.29 -31.55
CA VAL A 31 -7.11 5.28 -30.56
C VAL A 31 -8.60 5.18 -30.31
N ASP A 32 -9.00 5.28 -29.05
CA ASP A 32 -10.38 5.48 -28.59
C ASP A 32 -10.55 6.93 -28.07
N ALA A 33 -11.73 7.29 -27.60
CA ALA A 33 -12.02 8.62 -27.08
C ALA A 33 -11.08 9.02 -25.93
N ALA A 34 -10.79 8.08 -25.02
CA ALA A 34 -9.92 8.35 -23.86
C ALA A 34 -8.47 8.61 -24.29
N GLY A 35 -7.92 7.77 -25.17
CA GLY A 35 -6.58 7.94 -25.74
C GLY A 35 -6.46 9.24 -26.56
N ARG A 36 -7.50 9.61 -27.31
CA ARG A 36 -7.52 10.87 -28.08
C ARG A 36 -7.43 12.09 -27.15
N ILE A 37 -8.17 12.08 -26.04
CA ILE A 37 -8.11 13.13 -25.03
C ILE A 37 -6.72 13.19 -24.38
N ALA A 38 -6.15 12.05 -24.01
CA ALA A 38 -4.85 11.98 -23.34
C ALA A 38 -3.68 12.44 -24.22
N LEU A 39 -3.74 12.14 -25.53
CA LEU A 39 -2.73 12.57 -26.51
C LEU A 39 -2.86 14.06 -26.86
N GLY A 40 -4.08 14.60 -26.82
CA GLY A 40 -4.39 15.96 -27.22
C GLY A 40 -4.30 16.18 -28.73
N ASP A 41 -4.81 17.32 -29.20
CA ASP A 41 -4.97 17.62 -30.62
C ASP A 41 -3.64 17.77 -31.39
N GLY A 42 -2.53 17.99 -30.67
CA GLY A 42 -1.21 18.21 -31.27
C GLY A 42 -0.43 16.94 -31.63
N ALA A 43 -0.78 15.78 -31.05
CA ALA A 43 -0.01 14.54 -31.19
C ALA A 43 -0.43 13.66 -32.38
N LEU A 44 -1.62 13.90 -32.92
CA LEU A 44 -2.26 13.09 -33.96
C LEU A 44 -1.96 13.53 -35.41
N PRO A 45 -1.78 14.82 -35.73
CA PRO A 45 -1.50 15.26 -37.10
C PRO A 45 -0.27 14.57 -37.70
N GLY A 46 -0.39 14.06 -38.93
CA GLY A 46 0.70 13.39 -39.65
C GLY A 46 0.90 11.91 -39.33
N ARG A 47 0.12 11.34 -38.40
CA ARG A 47 0.14 9.90 -38.08
C ARG A 47 -1.01 9.17 -38.75
N HIS A 48 -0.80 7.90 -39.10
CA HIS A 48 -1.88 7.02 -39.54
C HIS A 48 -2.68 6.57 -38.32
N VAL A 49 -3.87 7.13 -38.14
CA VAL A 49 -4.73 6.88 -36.98
C VAL A 49 -5.94 6.05 -37.39
N LEU A 50 -6.21 4.98 -36.64
CA LEU A 50 -7.44 4.21 -36.72
C LEU A 50 -8.25 4.45 -35.45
N ASP A 51 -9.37 5.14 -35.61
CA ASP A 51 -10.31 5.48 -34.55
C ASP A 51 -11.23 4.27 -34.27
N LEU A 52 -11.18 3.76 -33.05
CA LEU A 52 -11.91 2.56 -32.65
C LEU A 52 -13.39 2.84 -32.37
N ASP A 53 -13.76 4.10 -32.06
CA ASP A 53 -15.15 4.50 -31.80
C ASP A 53 -15.93 4.71 -33.11
N HIS A 54 -15.23 4.83 -34.23
CA HIS A 54 -15.81 5.04 -35.55
C HIS A 54 -15.50 3.84 -36.46
N PRO A 55 -16.25 2.72 -36.34
CA PRO A 55 -15.94 1.50 -37.03
C PRO A 55 -15.91 1.71 -38.55
N HIS A 56 -14.80 1.30 -39.18
CA HIS A 56 -14.67 1.46 -40.61
C HIS A 56 -15.64 0.51 -41.32
N PRO A 57 -16.41 0.97 -42.33
CA PRO A 57 -17.46 0.18 -42.97
C PRO A 57 -16.97 -1.13 -43.61
N THR A 58 -15.67 -1.23 -43.91
CA THR A 58 -15.06 -2.44 -44.50
C THR A 58 -14.60 -3.48 -43.48
N TRP A 59 -14.68 -3.24 -42.16
CA TRP A 59 -14.28 -4.23 -41.16
C TRP A 59 -15.15 -5.49 -41.22
N HIS A 60 -16.46 -5.32 -41.43
CA HIS A 60 -17.40 -6.44 -41.61
C HIS A 60 -17.12 -7.28 -42.86
N GLN A 61 -16.31 -6.78 -43.79
CA GLN A 61 -15.92 -7.48 -45.01
C GLN A 61 -14.59 -8.25 -44.85
N GLN A 62 -13.91 -8.12 -43.72
CA GLN A 62 -12.68 -8.85 -43.44
C GLN A 62 -12.97 -10.31 -43.06
N PRO A 63 -12.02 -11.23 -43.28
CA PRO A 63 -12.16 -12.61 -42.82
C PRO A 63 -12.38 -12.70 -41.29
N GLN A 64 -13.27 -13.61 -40.86
CA GLN A 64 -13.52 -13.89 -39.43
C GLN A 64 -12.49 -14.84 -38.79
N THR A 65 -11.46 -15.21 -39.54
CA THR A 65 -10.41 -16.14 -39.13
C THR A 65 -9.07 -15.47 -39.23
N ASP A 66 -8.15 -15.81 -38.32
CA ASP A 66 -6.81 -15.24 -38.32
C ASP A 66 -6.07 -15.60 -39.62
N PRO A 67 -5.28 -14.68 -40.19
CA PRO A 67 -4.45 -14.99 -41.34
C PRO A 67 -3.36 -15.99 -40.93
N ASP A 68 -3.03 -16.92 -41.82
CA ASP A 68 -1.94 -17.89 -41.59
C ASP A 68 -0.61 -17.15 -41.37
N PRO A 69 -0.03 -17.20 -40.15
CA PRO A 69 1.21 -16.51 -39.86
C PRO A 69 2.39 -16.99 -40.70
N HIS A 70 2.43 -18.28 -41.05
CA HIS A 70 3.51 -18.85 -41.85
C HIS A 70 3.43 -18.37 -43.31
N ALA A 71 2.22 -18.31 -43.87
CA ALA A 71 2.01 -17.73 -45.21
C ALA A 71 2.42 -16.25 -45.29
N LEU A 72 2.35 -15.52 -44.17
CA LEU A 72 2.83 -14.15 -44.04
C LEU A 72 4.33 -14.01 -43.73
N GLY A 73 5.07 -15.12 -43.63
CA GLY A 73 6.50 -15.12 -43.29
C GLY A 73 6.79 -14.75 -41.83
N LEU A 74 5.79 -14.78 -40.95
CA LEU A 74 5.96 -14.48 -39.53
C LEU A 74 6.61 -15.67 -38.82
N HIS A 75 7.45 -15.37 -37.84
CA HIS A 75 8.22 -16.36 -37.08
C HIS A 75 8.43 -15.92 -35.63
N ALA A 76 8.75 -16.86 -34.73
CA ALA A 76 8.80 -16.61 -33.29
C ALA A 76 9.83 -15.57 -32.82
N ARG A 77 10.83 -15.23 -33.64
CA ARG A 77 11.78 -14.12 -33.36
C ARG A 77 11.22 -12.73 -33.69
N HIS A 78 10.04 -12.60 -34.31
CA HIS A 78 9.40 -11.29 -34.48
C HIS A 78 9.01 -10.72 -33.12
N LEU A 79 8.97 -9.39 -33.03
CA LEU A 79 8.57 -8.69 -31.80
C LEU A 79 7.09 -8.96 -31.52
N ALA A 80 6.76 -9.20 -30.25
CA ALA A 80 5.39 -9.28 -29.77
C ALA A 80 4.94 -7.92 -29.21
N TYR A 81 5.81 -7.26 -28.45
CA TYR A 81 5.53 -5.96 -27.83
C TYR A 81 6.81 -5.18 -27.56
N VAL A 82 6.66 -3.87 -27.41
CA VAL A 82 7.69 -2.98 -26.87
C VAL A 82 7.12 -2.24 -25.67
N ILE A 83 7.69 -2.46 -24.49
CA ILE A 83 7.26 -1.79 -23.26
C ILE A 83 8.34 -0.79 -22.82
N TYR A 84 7.90 0.42 -22.51
CA TYR A 84 8.77 1.51 -22.13
C TYR A 84 9.00 1.55 -20.63
N THR A 85 10.26 1.47 -20.21
CA THR A 85 10.67 1.68 -18.83
C THR A 85 11.33 3.05 -18.64
N SER A 86 11.51 3.43 -17.38
CA SER A 86 12.39 4.51 -16.92
C SER A 86 13.82 4.37 -17.47
N GLY A 87 14.49 5.47 -17.83
CA GLY A 87 15.84 5.46 -18.42
C GLY A 87 16.81 6.43 -17.74
N SER A 88 18.04 5.98 -17.49
CA SER A 88 19.06 6.70 -16.71
C SER A 88 19.42 8.12 -17.20
N THR A 89 19.18 8.40 -18.49
CA THR A 89 19.46 9.70 -19.13
C THR A 89 18.26 10.64 -19.19
N GLY A 90 17.19 10.36 -18.43
CA GLY A 90 15.98 11.18 -18.50
C GLY A 90 15.00 10.76 -19.61
N THR A 91 15.39 9.87 -20.52
CA THR A 91 14.52 9.44 -21.62
C THR A 91 14.07 8.00 -21.45
N PRO A 92 12.78 7.72 -21.69
CA PRO A 92 12.21 6.37 -21.68
C PRO A 92 12.96 5.42 -22.61
N LYS A 93 13.06 4.14 -22.24
CA LYS A 93 13.69 3.10 -23.06
C LYS A 93 12.70 1.98 -23.37
N GLY A 94 12.48 1.69 -24.65
CA GLY A 94 11.56 0.65 -25.10
C GLY A 94 12.22 -0.73 -25.16
N ALA A 95 11.86 -1.66 -24.28
CA ALA A 95 12.37 -3.02 -24.27
C ALA A 95 11.66 -3.89 -25.32
N GLN A 96 12.41 -4.40 -26.30
CA GLN A 96 11.88 -5.10 -27.47
C GLN A 96 11.76 -6.62 -27.23
N ASN A 97 10.57 -7.09 -26.87
CA ASN A 97 10.35 -8.50 -26.52
C ASN A 97 9.80 -9.31 -27.72
N GLU A 98 10.33 -10.51 -27.91
CA GLU A 98 9.99 -11.40 -29.03
C GLU A 98 8.89 -12.40 -28.67
N HIS A 99 8.13 -12.87 -29.67
CA HIS A 99 7.08 -13.88 -29.49
C HIS A 99 7.59 -15.14 -28.76
N ARG A 100 8.78 -15.64 -29.11
CA ARG A 100 9.38 -16.83 -28.47
C ARG A 100 9.58 -16.66 -26.97
N ALA A 101 9.95 -15.46 -26.51
CA ALA A 101 10.18 -15.17 -25.10
C ALA A 101 8.86 -15.19 -24.33
N LEU A 102 7.84 -14.53 -24.87
CA LEU A 102 6.49 -14.52 -24.32
C LEU A 102 5.90 -15.94 -24.26
N VAL A 103 5.93 -16.67 -25.38
CA VAL A 103 5.39 -18.03 -25.44
C VAL A 103 6.11 -18.97 -24.48
N ASN A 104 7.45 -18.90 -24.39
CA ASN A 104 8.20 -19.67 -23.39
C ASN A 104 7.69 -19.43 -21.97
N ARG A 105 7.51 -18.16 -21.61
CA ARG A 105 7.02 -17.75 -20.28
C ARG A 105 5.59 -18.23 -20.02
N LEU A 106 4.69 -18.15 -20.99
CA LEU A 106 3.29 -18.58 -20.86
C LEU A 106 3.16 -20.11 -20.79
N VAL A 107 3.92 -20.84 -21.61
CA VAL A 107 3.94 -22.31 -21.59
C VAL A 107 4.52 -22.83 -20.27
N TRP A 108 5.61 -22.22 -19.78
CA TRP A 108 6.12 -22.55 -18.44
C TRP A 108 5.07 -22.30 -17.36
N MET A 109 4.39 -21.16 -17.40
CA MET A 109 3.35 -20.80 -16.43
C MET A 109 2.21 -21.81 -16.43
N GLN A 110 1.81 -22.25 -17.62
CA GLN A 110 0.80 -23.29 -17.79
C GLN A 110 1.25 -24.64 -17.23
N GLN A 111 2.50 -25.03 -17.43
CA GLN A 111 3.04 -26.27 -16.85
C GLN A 111 3.12 -26.20 -15.32
N ALA A 112 3.49 -25.04 -14.78
CA ALA A 112 3.69 -24.81 -13.36
C ALA A 112 2.36 -24.70 -12.58
N TYR A 113 1.37 -23.98 -13.11
CA TYR A 113 0.15 -23.62 -12.38
C TYR A 113 -1.13 -24.21 -12.96
N ARG A 114 -1.13 -24.66 -14.23
CA ARG A 114 -2.18 -25.47 -14.87
C ARG A 114 -3.59 -24.85 -14.81
N LEU A 115 -3.76 -23.66 -15.37
CA LEU A 115 -5.11 -23.11 -15.53
C LEU A 115 -5.95 -23.97 -16.48
N ASP A 116 -7.24 -24.00 -16.24
CA ASP A 116 -8.24 -24.56 -17.14
C ASP A 116 -9.45 -23.62 -17.32
N ALA A 117 -10.46 -24.06 -18.06
CA ALA A 117 -11.62 -23.24 -18.40
C ALA A 117 -12.46 -22.77 -17.19
N ARG A 118 -12.24 -23.33 -15.99
CA ARG A 118 -12.91 -22.93 -14.75
C ARG A 118 -12.16 -21.82 -14.02
N ASP A 119 -10.94 -21.50 -14.44
CA ASP A 119 -10.15 -20.43 -13.86
C ASP A 119 -10.64 -19.06 -14.32
N VAL A 120 -10.55 -18.11 -13.40
CA VAL A 120 -10.78 -16.69 -13.63
C VAL A 120 -9.51 -15.93 -13.23
N VAL A 121 -8.87 -15.29 -14.21
CA VAL A 121 -7.70 -14.42 -14.00
C VAL A 121 -8.18 -12.97 -14.04
N VAL A 122 -7.81 -12.18 -13.04
CA VAL A 122 -8.08 -10.74 -13.07
C VAL A 122 -7.00 -10.01 -13.88
N GLN A 123 -7.42 -9.17 -14.82
CA GLN A 123 -6.54 -8.17 -15.42
C GLN A 123 -6.78 -6.83 -14.75
N LYS A 124 -5.76 -6.36 -14.05
CA LYS A 124 -5.80 -5.11 -13.29
C LYS A 124 -4.53 -4.30 -13.44
N THR A 125 -3.45 -4.93 -13.87
CA THR A 125 -2.16 -4.28 -13.99
C THR A 125 -2.21 -3.35 -15.22
N PRO A 126 -1.85 -2.06 -15.08
CA PRO A 126 -1.89 -1.15 -16.21
C PRO A 126 -1.11 -1.70 -17.40
N PHE A 127 -1.67 -1.58 -18.60
CA PHE A 127 -1.17 -2.29 -19.78
C PHE A 127 0.14 -1.71 -20.34
N GLY A 128 0.63 -0.59 -19.78
CA GLY A 128 1.99 -0.11 -19.94
C GLY A 128 3.07 -0.97 -19.24
N PHE A 129 2.68 -1.97 -18.45
CA PHE A 129 3.59 -2.88 -17.75
C PHE A 129 3.56 -4.29 -18.34
N ASP A 130 4.70 -4.95 -18.33
CA ASP A 130 4.90 -6.31 -18.87
C ASP A 130 4.12 -7.39 -18.12
N VAL A 131 3.86 -7.22 -16.83
CA VAL A 131 2.97 -8.10 -16.05
C VAL A 131 1.56 -8.18 -16.66
N SER A 132 1.03 -7.08 -17.21
CA SER A 132 -0.28 -7.11 -17.86
C SER A 132 -0.35 -8.10 -19.02
N VAL A 133 0.78 -8.36 -19.68
CA VAL A 133 0.86 -9.23 -20.86
C VAL A 133 0.41 -10.64 -20.53
N TRP A 134 0.88 -11.22 -19.42
CA TRP A 134 0.42 -12.57 -19.06
C TRP A 134 -0.97 -12.55 -18.44
N GLU A 135 -1.39 -11.47 -17.77
CA GLU A 135 -2.79 -11.31 -17.33
C GLU A 135 -3.75 -11.40 -18.54
N PHE A 136 -3.40 -10.81 -19.68
CA PHE A 136 -4.17 -10.92 -20.92
C PHE A 136 -4.07 -12.31 -21.55
N PHE A 137 -2.87 -12.75 -21.91
CA PHE A 137 -2.71 -13.87 -22.85
C PHE A 137 -2.76 -15.24 -22.19
N TRP A 138 -2.34 -15.40 -20.93
CA TRP A 138 -2.34 -16.70 -20.27
C TRP A 138 -3.74 -17.32 -20.15
N PRO A 139 -4.79 -16.62 -19.66
CA PRO A 139 -6.13 -17.19 -19.60
C PRO A 139 -6.69 -17.50 -21.00
N LEU A 140 -6.49 -16.59 -21.96
CA LEU A 140 -7.02 -16.73 -23.32
C LEU A 140 -6.44 -17.92 -24.07
N LEU A 141 -5.15 -18.26 -23.83
CA LEU A 141 -4.52 -19.43 -24.44
C LEU A 141 -5.06 -20.77 -23.92
N ASN A 142 -5.68 -20.79 -22.75
CA ASN A 142 -6.08 -22.02 -22.05
C ASN A 142 -7.61 -22.13 -21.86
N GLY A 143 -8.39 -21.22 -22.46
CA GLY A 143 -9.84 -21.19 -22.37
C GLY A 143 -10.39 -20.73 -21.02
N ALA A 144 -9.55 -20.12 -20.17
CA ALA A 144 -9.94 -19.54 -18.90
C ALA A 144 -10.60 -18.15 -19.10
N THR A 145 -11.28 -17.66 -18.07
CA THR A 145 -11.97 -16.36 -18.11
C THR A 145 -11.04 -15.22 -17.70
N LEU A 146 -11.09 -14.11 -18.45
CA LEU A 146 -10.41 -12.86 -18.11
C LEU A 146 -11.40 -11.87 -17.49
N ALA A 147 -11.23 -11.54 -16.21
CA ALA A 147 -12.03 -10.53 -15.52
C ALA A 147 -11.30 -9.17 -15.56
N LEU A 148 -11.85 -8.19 -16.30
CA LEU A 148 -11.28 -6.85 -16.41
C LEU A 148 -11.64 -6.02 -15.16
N ALA A 149 -10.62 -5.53 -14.44
CA ALA A 149 -10.85 -4.63 -13.31
C ALA A 149 -11.27 -3.23 -13.81
N PRO A 150 -12.26 -2.58 -13.18
CA PRO A 150 -12.67 -1.24 -13.59
C PRO A 150 -11.55 -0.22 -13.31
N PRO A 151 -11.54 0.93 -14.01
CA PRO A 151 -10.54 1.98 -13.81
C PRO A 151 -10.36 2.34 -12.33
N GLY A 152 -9.11 2.44 -11.89
CA GLY A 152 -8.76 2.75 -10.51
C GLY A 152 -8.88 1.60 -9.50
N ALA A 153 -9.59 0.50 -9.79
CA ALA A 153 -9.75 -0.61 -8.84
C ALA A 153 -8.42 -1.25 -8.43
N HIS A 154 -7.43 -1.27 -9.32
CA HIS A 154 -6.08 -1.76 -9.02
C HIS A 154 -5.36 -0.96 -7.90
N LYS A 155 -5.87 0.22 -7.52
CA LYS A 155 -5.38 1.07 -6.41
C LYS A 155 -6.24 0.93 -5.15
N ASP A 156 -7.34 0.18 -5.20
CA ASP A 156 -8.34 0.04 -4.14
C ASP A 156 -8.45 -1.44 -3.69
N PRO A 157 -7.85 -1.79 -2.52
CA PRO A 157 -7.90 -3.13 -1.96
C PRO A 157 -9.31 -3.67 -1.68
N ASP A 158 -10.25 -2.81 -1.26
CA ASP A 158 -11.63 -3.20 -0.94
C ASP A 158 -12.41 -3.49 -2.22
N ALA A 159 -12.26 -2.64 -3.24
CA ALA A 159 -12.85 -2.87 -4.56
C ALA A 159 -12.31 -4.16 -5.21
N LEU A 160 -11.01 -4.46 -5.08
CA LEU A 160 -10.44 -5.72 -5.55
C LEU A 160 -11.01 -6.92 -4.82
N ALA A 161 -11.15 -6.87 -3.49
CA ALA A 161 -11.73 -7.97 -2.73
C ALA A 161 -13.20 -8.22 -3.14
N ALA A 162 -13.99 -7.16 -3.32
CA ALA A 162 -15.36 -7.28 -3.81
C ALA A 162 -15.42 -7.88 -5.22
N LEU A 163 -14.55 -7.42 -6.12
CA LEU A 163 -14.42 -7.94 -7.49
C LEU A 163 -14.05 -9.43 -7.49
N PHE A 164 -13.11 -9.83 -6.63
CA PHE A 164 -12.64 -11.21 -6.55
C PHE A 164 -13.74 -12.15 -6.08
N VAL A 165 -14.53 -11.72 -5.09
CA VAL A 165 -15.70 -12.47 -4.62
C VAL A 165 -16.77 -12.54 -5.71
N HIS A 166 -17.08 -11.41 -6.35
CA HIS A 166 -18.16 -11.33 -7.34
C HIS A 166 -17.90 -12.18 -8.59
N HIS A 167 -16.68 -12.14 -9.13
CA HIS A 167 -16.32 -12.90 -10.33
C HIS A 167 -15.70 -14.26 -10.04
N GLY A 168 -15.55 -14.65 -8.77
CA GLY A 168 -14.89 -15.90 -8.40
C GLY A 168 -13.43 -15.97 -8.88
N VAL A 169 -12.68 -14.88 -8.72
CA VAL A 169 -11.28 -14.79 -9.18
C VAL A 169 -10.46 -15.90 -8.54
N THR A 170 -9.71 -16.62 -9.39
CA THR A 170 -8.86 -17.75 -9.00
C THR A 170 -7.38 -17.40 -8.99
N THR A 171 -6.97 -16.44 -9.82
CA THR A 171 -5.56 -16.07 -9.97
C THR A 171 -5.41 -14.56 -10.08
N ALA A 172 -4.51 -13.99 -9.29
CA ALA A 172 -4.22 -12.57 -9.30
C ALA A 172 -2.72 -12.29 -9.10
N HIS A 173 -2.22 -11.26 -9.79
CA HIS A 173 -0.90 -10.70 -9.54
C HIS A 173 -0.94 -9.58 -8.51
N PHE A 174 0.08 -9.43 -7.67
CA PHE A 174 0.30 -8.23 -6.87
C PHE A 174 1.77 -7.85 -6.82
N VAL A 175 2.04 -6.55 -6.84
CA VAL A 175 3.29 -6.03 -6.28
C VAL A 175 3.23 -6.20 -4.74
N PRO A 176 4.31 -6.63 -4.06
CA PRO A 176 4.32 -6.89 -2.61
C PRO A 176 3.71 -5.81 -1.71
N SER A 177 3.94 -4.53 -1.99
CA SER A 177 3.32 -3.42 -1.26
C SER A 177 1.79 -3.42 -1.36
N MET A 178 1.24 -3.64 -2.55
CA MET A 178 -0.22 -3.74 -2.75
C MET A 178 -0.80 -5.03 -2.16
N LEU A 179 -0.06 -6.15 -2.24
CA LEU A 179 -0.46 -7.40 -1.58
C LEU A 179 -0.66 -7.18 -0.08
N ALA A 180 0.29 -6.48 0.58
CA ALA A 180 0.19 -6.23 2.01
C ALA A 180 -1.09 -5.45 2.38
N LEU A 181 -1.50 -4.49 1.54
CA LEU A 181 -2.75 -3.76 1.73
C LEU A 181 -3.98 -4.65 1.50
N PHE A 182 -4.00 -5.40 0.41
CA PHE A 182 -5.08 -6.36 0.09
C PHE A 182 -5.29 -7.39 1.20
N LEU A 183 -4.21 -7.94 1.75
CA LEU A 183 -4.29 -8.89 2.86
C LEU A 183 -4.76 -8.27 4.18
N GLN A 184 -4.74 -6.95 4.31
CA GLN A 184 -5.27 -6.23 5.46
C GLN A 184 -6.74 -5.84 5.29
N THR A 185 -7.29 -5.95 4.08
CA THR A 185 -8.69 -5.68 3.79
C THR A 185 -9.63 -6.52 4.68
N PRO A 186 -10.63 -5.89 5.33
CA PRO A 186 -11.64 -6.62 6.10
C PRO A 186 -12.43 -7.60 5.22
N GLY A 187 -12.50 -8.86 5.65
CA GLY A 187 -13.24 -9.90 4.94
C GLY A 187 -12.59 -10.37 3.64
N VAL A 188 -11.27 -10.16 3.46
CA VAL A 188 -10.48 -10.74 2.35
C VAL A 188 -10.60 -12.27 2.29
N GLU A 189 -10.85 -12.91 3.42
CA GLU A 189 -11.11 -14.35 3.58
C GLU A 189 -12.31 -14.83 2.77
N ARG A 190 -13.19 -13.93 2.32
CA ARG A 190 -14.29 -14.27 1.42
C ARG A 190 -13.82 -14.60 0.01
N CYS A 191 -12.57 -14.29 -0.36
CA CYS A 191 -11.96 -14.67 -1.63
C CYS A 191 -11.60 -16.17 -1.64
N THR A 192 -12.58 -17.04 -1.40
CA THR A 192 -12.40 -18.49 -1.21
C THR A 192 -12.02 -19.22 -2.49
N THR A 193 -12.28 -18.62 -3.65
CA THR A 193 -11.92 -19.15 -4.97
C THR A 193 -10.47 -18.85 -5.36
N LEU A 194 -9.79 -17.94 -4.66
CA LEU A 194 -8.45 -17.48 -5.01
C LEU A 194 -7.43 -18.60 -4.73
N ARG A 195 -6.91 -19.23 -5.78
CA ARG A 195 -5.95 -20.34 -5.70
C ARG A 195 -4.50 -19.89 -5.85
N HIS A 196 -4.25 -18.91 -6.70
CA HIS A 196 -2.90 -18.44 -7.01
C HIS A 196 -2.76 -16.93 -6.76
N LEU A 197 -1.85 -16.58 -5.85
CA LEU A 197 -1.35 -15.23 -5.68
C LEU A 197 0.08 -15.17 -6.21
N VAL A 198 0.28 -14.42 -7.29
CA VAL A 198 1.58 -14.21 -7.92
C VAL A 198 2.12 -12.85 -7.48
N CYS A 199 3.37 -12.79 -7.05
CA CYS A 199 4.03 -11.55 -6.68
C CYS A 199 5.31 -11.34 -7.45
N SER A 200 5.53 -10.12 -7.96
CA SER A 200 6.81 -9.70 -8.51
C SER A 200 6.92 -8.16 -8.51
N GLY A 201 8.06 -7.63 -8.95
CA GLY A 201 8.29 -6.18 -9.05
C GLY A 201 8.94 -5.53 -7.83
N GLU A 202 8.80 -6.08 -6.61
CA GLU A 202 9.49 -5.66 -5.39
C GLU A 202 10.02 -6.87 -4.60
N ALA A 203 10.87 -6.62 -3.61
CA ALA A 203 11.23 -7.66 -2.64
C ALA A 203 9.99 -8.01 -1.81
N LEU A 204 9.63 -9.29 -1.76
CA LEU A 204 8.48 -9.79 -1.00
C LEU A 204 8.84 -9.94 0.49
N PRO A 205 8.21 -9.19 1.41
CA PRO A 205 8.51 -9.33 2.84
C PRO A 205 7.99 -10.66 3.39
N ALA A 206 8.77 -11.30 4.26
CA ALA A 206 8.34 -12.52 4.96
C ALA A 206 7.10 -12.29 5.85
N SER A 207 6.88 -11.05 6.31
CA SER A 207 5.65 -10.66 7.03
C SER A 207 4.40 -10.78 6.14
N SER A 208 4.48 -10.34 4.88
CA SER A 208 3.39 -10.46 3.90
C SER A 208 3.10 -11.92 3.57
N VAL A 209 4.14 -12.75 3.43
CA VAL A 209 3.99 -14.21 3.25
C VAL A 209 3.22 -14.83 4.41
N ARG A 210 3.64 -14.58 5.64
CA ARG A 210 2.96 -15.11 6.84
C ARG A 210 1.53 -14.59 6.98
N LEU A 211 1.28 -13.34 6.58
CA LEU A 211 -0.07 -12.78 6.59
C LEU A 211 -0.96 -13.46 5.54
N ALA A 212 -0.45 -13.70 4.33
CA ALA A 212 -1.18 -14.42 3.28
C ALA A 212 -1.56 -15.82 3.74
N GLN A 213 -0.62 -16.57 4.32
CA GLN A 213 -0.87 -17.93 4.82
C GLN A 213 -1.92 -17.98 5.93
N ARG A 214 -2.03 -16.92 6.75
CA ARG A 214 -3.05 -16.85 7.81
C ARG A 214 -4.42 -16.46 7.29
N ARG A 215 -4.49 -15.45 6.40
CA ARG A 215 -5.77 -14.89 5.92
C ARG A 215 -6.36 -15.71 4.78
N LEU A 216 -5.52 -16.31 3.95
CA LEU A 216 -5.89 -17.05 2.74
C LEU A 216 -5.16 -18.41 2.70
N PRO A 217 -5.43 -19.31 3.66
CA PRO A 217 -4.68 -20.57 3.81
C PRO A 217 -4.84 -21.55 2.63
N TRP A 218 -5.88 -21.38 1.80
CA TRP A 218 -6.12 -22.17 0.59
C TRP A 218 -5.39 -21.63 -0.65
N THR A 219 -4.76 -20.46 -0.56
CA THR A 219 -4.11 -19.78 -1.69
C THR A 219 -2.61 -20.06 -1.70
N ALA A 220 -2.09 -20.54 -2.84
CA ALA A 220 -0.67 -20.65 -3.07
C ALA A 220 -0.06 -19.28 -3.40
N LEU A 221 0.99 -18.90 -2.67
CA LEU A 221 1.73 -17.66 -2.90
C LEU A 221 3.02 -17.96 -3.68
N HIS A 222 3.21 -17.27 -4.80
CA HIS A 222 4.35 -17.42 -5.68
C HIS A 222 5.13 -16.12 -5.74
N ASN A 223 6.42 -16.13 -5.38
CA ASN A 223 7.33 -15.01 -5.54
C ASN A 223 8.12 -15.19 -6.83
N LEU A 224 7.93 -14.29 -7.77
CA LEU A 224 8.57 -14.28 -9.08
C LEU A 224 9.47 -13.05 -9.19
N TYR A 225 10.45 -13.15 -10.07
CA TYR A 225 11.37 -12.05 -10.35
C TYR A 225 11.72 -12.05 -11.83
N GLY A 226 11.65 -10.87 -12.43
CA GLY A 226 12.33 -10.58 -13.68
C GLY A 226 12.26 -9.09 -14.01
N PRO A 227 13.17 -8.62 -14.86
CA PRO A 227 13.10 -7.32 -15.48
C PRO A 227 12.38 -7.39 -16.83
N THR A 228 11.87 -6.26 -17.30
CA THR A 228 11.20 -6.12 -18.61
C THR A 228 12.09 -6.50 -19.80
N GLU A 229 13.40 -6.36 -19.64
CA GLU A 229 14.39 -6.77 -20.65
C GLU A 229 14.58 -8.28 -20.76
N ALA A 230 13.88 -9.08 -19.95
CA ALA A 230 13.92 -10.53 -19.99
C ALA A 230 12.53 -11.19 -19.94
N ALA A 231 11.53 -10.54 -20.57
CA ALA A 231 10.16 -11.02 -20.71
C ALA A 231 9.46 -11.37 -19.38
N ILE A 232 9.13 -10.33 -18.61
CA ILE A 232 8.28 -10.36 -17.41
C ILE A 232 8.99 -10.95 -16.18
N ASP A 233 8.97 -12.28 -16.02
CA ASP A 233 9.56 -12.97 -14.88
C ASP A 233 10.44 -14.12 -15.37
N VAL A 234 11.63 -14.26 -14.81
CA VAL A 234 12.67 -15.22 -15.23
C VAL A 234 13.00 -16.23 -14.14
N THR A 235 12.65 -15.95 -12.89
CA THR A 235 12.74 -16.90 -11.78
C THR A 235 11.42 -16.99 -11.03
N ALA A 236 11.17 -18.14 -10.43
CA ALA A 236 9.97 -18.39 -9.64
C ALA A 236 10.27 -19.20 -8.39
N TRP A 237 9.60 -18.82 -7.31
CA TRP A 237 9.58 -19.52 -6.04
C TRP A 237 8.14 -19.71 -5.56
N THR A 238 7.75 -20.94 -5.27
CA THR A 238 6.48 -21.21 -4.59
C THR A 238 6.72 -21.27 -3.09
N CYS A 239 5.99 -20.44 -2.35
CA CYS A 239 6.11 -20.40 -0.91
C CYS A 239 5.67 -21.74 -0.30
N PRO A 240 6.51 -22.40 0.53
CA PRO A 240 6.10 -23.59 1.25
C PRO A 240 5.06 -23.23 2.32
N PRO A 241 4.17 -24.15 2.69
CA PRO A 241 3.30 -23.99 3.85
C PRO A 241 4.12 -23.68 5.12
N ALA A 242 3.58 -22.82 6.00
CA ALA A 242 4.21 -22.44 7.27
C ALA A 242 5.65 -21.90 7.11
N PHE A 243 5.84 -20.91 6.23
CA PHE A 243 7.17 -20.36 5.96
C PHE A 243 7.70 -19.58 7.17
N ALA A 244 8.81 -20.06 7.74
CA ALA A 244 9.46 -19.49 8.92
C ALA A 244 10.74 -18.68 8.61
N GLY A 245 11.11 -18.53 7.33
CA GLY A 245 12.30 -17.77 6.95
C GLY A 245 12.13 -16.25 7.10
N GLU A 246 13.25 -15.56 7.29
CA GLU A 246 13.29 -14.09 7.33
C GLU A 246 13.42 -13.47 5.93
N SER A 247 14.15 -14.13 5.04
CA SER A 247 14.38 -13.70 3.66
C SER A 247 13.62 -14.58 2.67
N VAL A 248 12.85 -13.96 1.78
CA VAL A 248 12.05 -14.64 0.77
C VAL A 248 12.86 -14.71 -0.53
N PRO A 249 13.26 -15.91 -1.00
CA PRO A 249 14.05 -16.03 -2.22
C PRO A 249 13.22 -15.70 -3.47
N ILE A 250 13.91 -15.34 -4.54
CA ILE A 250 13.32 -15.16 -5.88
C ILE A 250 13.25 -16.47 -6.67
N GLY A 251 13.77 -17.56 -6.09
CA GLY A 251 13.53 -18.92 -6.55
C GLY A 251 14.54 -19.43 -7.56
N ARG A 252 14.07 -20.23 -8.51
CA ARG A 252 14.91 -20.87 -9.54
C ARG A 252 14.54 -20.36 -10.93
N PRO A 253 15.46 -20.44 -11.91
CA PRO A 253 15.16 -20.07 -13.29
C PRO A 253 13.95 -20.84 -13.84
N ILE A 254 13.12 -20.16 -14.63
CA ILE A 254 12.03 -20.79 -15.37
C ILE A 254 12.56 -21.56 -16.60
N ALA A 255 11.66 -22.18 -17.38
CA ALA A 255 12.05 -22.94 -18.56
C ALA A 255 12.89 -22.10 -19.55
N ASN A 256 13.93 -22.72 -20.12
CA ASN A 256 14.82 -22.12 -21.13
C ASN A 256 15.47 -20.79 -20.71
N THR A 257 15.66 -20.60 -19.41
CA THR A 257 16.31 -19.43 -18.81
C THR A 257 17.49 -19.89 -17.97
N THR A 258 18.60 -19.15 -18.04
CA THR A 258 19.78 -19.40 -17.21
C THR A 258 20.08 -18.15 -16.39
N ILE A 259 20.46 -18.34 -15.14
CA ILE A 259 20.88 -17.25 -14.26
C ILE A 259 22.35 -17.48 -13.89
N TYR A 260 23.18 -16.49 -14.16
CA TYR A 260 24.57 -16.47 -13.76
C TYR A 260 24.79 -15.40 -12.69
N LEU A 261 25.53 -15.75 -11.64
CA LEU A 261 26.00 -14.78 -10.67
C LEU A 261 27.49 -14.54 -10.95
N LEU A 262 27.83 -13.35 -11.44
CA LEU A 262 29.17 -13.04 -11.94
C LEU A 262 29.91 -12.06 -11.01
N ASP A 263 31.23 -12.17 -10.94
CA ASP A 263 32.10 -11.20 -10.28
C ASP A 263 32.42 -10.00 -11.19
N GLY A 264 33.27 -9.08 -10.71
CA GLY A 264 33.69 -7.90 -11.45
C GLY A 264 34.52 -8.19 -12.73
N ASN A 265 34.99 -9.43 -12.92
CA ASN A 265 35.70 -9.89 -14.11
C ASN A 265 34.79 -10.69 -15.06
N GLY A 266 33.48 -10.75 -14.77
CA GLY A 266 32.53 -11.52 -15.55
C GLY A 266 32.65 -13.03 -15.35
N GLN A 267 33.27 -13.51 -14.27
CA GLN A 267 33.42 -14.94 -13.99
C GLN A 267 32.36 -15.42 -12.99
N PRO A 268 31.84 -16.66 -13.13
CA PRO A 268 30.88 -17.20 -12.17
C PRO A 268 31.43 -17.28 -10.75
N VAL A 269 30.66 -16.78 -9.78
CA VAL A 269 31.02 -16.91 -8.36
C VAL A 269 30.66 -18.29 -7.80
N PRO A 270 31.37 -18.80 -6.78
CA PRO A 270 31.01 -20.05 -6.11
C PRO A 270 29.60 -20.00 -5.49
N LEU A 271 28.97 -21.16 -5.30
CA LEU A 271 27.68 -21.27 -4.60
C LEU A 271 27.75 -20.63 -3.20
N GLY A 272 26.76 -19.82 -2.84
CA GLY A 272 26.72 -19.06 -1.59
C GLY A 272 27.38 -17.68 -1.64
N ALA A 273 28.29 -17.44 -2.59
CA ALA A 273 28.92 -16.13 -2.76
C ALA A 273 27.95 -15.14 -3.42
N VAL A 274 28.17 -13.86 -3.14
CA VAL A 274 27.41 -12.76 -3.74
C VAL A 274 28.01 -12.42 -5.10
N GLY A 275 27.16 -12.30 -6.11
CA GLY A 275 27.54 -11.86 -7.45
C GLY A 275 26.47 -10.98 -8.10
N GLU A 276 26.84 -10.32 -9.20
CA GLU A 276 25.90 -9.59 -10.04
C GLU A 276 25.07 -10.58 -10.86
N LEU A 277 23.75 -10.44 -10.80
CA LEU A 277 22.79 -11.30 -11.49
C LEU A 277 22.75 -10.96 -12.98
N HIS A 278 23.04 -11.96 -13.81
CA HIS A 278 22.94 -11.92 -15.27
C HIS A 278 21.95 -12.98 -15.75
N ILE A 279 21.14 -12.62 -16.74
CA ILE A 279 20.08 -13.47 -17.28
C ILE A 279 20.43 -13.89 -18.71
N GLY A 280 20.52 -15.19 -18.96
CA GLY A 280 20.65 -15.77 -20.30
C GLY A 280 19.42 -16.57 -20.70
N GLY A 281 19.41 -17.02 -21.96
CA GLY A 281 18.36 -17.88 -22.52
C GLY A 281 17.29 -17.13 -23.31
N VAL A 282 16.18 -17.82 -23.60
CA VAL A 282 15.18 -17.37 -24.59
C VAL A 282 14.40 -16.12 -24.15
N GLY A 283 14.35 -15.84 -22.85
CA GLY A 283 13.66 -14.68 -22.30
C GLY A 283 14.33 -13.34 -22.60
N VAL A 284 15.62 -13.33 -22.93
CA VAL A 284 16.39 -12.10 -23.15
C VAL A 284 15.86 -11.33 -24.36
N ALA A 285 15.44 -10.08 -24.14
CA ALA A 285 14.87 -9.20 -25.15
C ALA A 285 15.86 -8.90 -26.29
N ARG A 286 15.35 -8.46 -27.43
CA ARG A 286 16.19 -8.06 -28.57
C ARG A 286 17.11 -6.88 -28.22
N GLY A 287 16.68 -6.01 -27.34
CA GLY A 287 17.43 -4.83 -26.92
C GLY A 287 16.51 -3.68 -26.56
N TYR A 288 17.08 -2.49 -26.56
CA TYR A 288 16.34 -1.24 -26.44
C TYR A 288 16.10 -0.61 -27.80
N LEU A 289 14.85 -0.28 -28.10
CA LEU A 289 14.45 0.38 -29.33
C LEU A 289 15.26 1.67 -29.50
N ASN A 290 15.85 1.86 -30.68
CA ASN A 290 16.62 3.06 -31.06
C ASN A 290 17.79 3.41 -30.11
N ARG A 291 18.29 2.46 -29.31
CA ARG A 291 19.41 2.65 -28.37
C ARG A 291 20.48 1.56 -28.52
N PRO A 292 21.21 1.50 -29.64
CA PRO A 292 22.19 0.44 -29.89
C PRO A 292 23.36 0.47 -28.88
N GLN A 293 23.81 1.65 -28.43
CA GLN A 293 24.90 1.76 -27.45
C GLN A 293 24.49 1.20 -26.08
N LEU A 294 23.31 1.59 -25.58
CA LEU A 294 22.77 1.06 -24.32
C LEU A 294 22.47 -0.43 -24.43
N THR A 295 22.03 -0.88 -25.60
CA THR A 295 21.82 -2.31 -25.88
C THR A 295 23.14 -3.06 -25.75
N ALA A 296 24.22 -2.60 -26.37
CA ALA A 296 25.54 -3.24 -26.26
C ALA A 296 26.09 -3.23 -24.82
N GLU A 297 25.77 -2.20 -24.02
CA GLU A 297 26.19 -2.11 -22.62
C GLU A 297 25.46 -3.12 -21.71
N ARG A 298 24.19 -3.41 -21.98
CA ARG A 298 23.33 -4.23 -21.09
C ARG A 298 23.04 -5.63 -21.61
N PHE A 299 23.10 -5.85 -22.91
CA PHE A 299 22.89 -7.14 -23.58
C PHE A 299 24.22 -7.63 -24.12
N LEU A 300 25.00 -8.23 -23.23
CA LEU A 300 26.35 -8.71 -23.49
C LEU A 300 26.31 -10.04 -24.27
N PRO A 301 27.34 -10.38 -25.06
CA PRO A 301 27.51 -11.74 -25.56
C PRO A 301 27.54 -12.74 -24.39
N ASP A 302 26.93 -13.92 -24.53
CA ASP A 302 26.96 -14.97 -23.51
C ASP A 302 28.15 -15.92 -23.76
N PRO A 303 29.25 -15.82 -22.98
CA PRO A 303 30.41 -16.68 -23.16
C PRO A 303 30.19 -18.11 -22.64
N PHE A 304 29.07 -18.37 -21.95
CA PHE A 304 28.77 -19.66 -21.34
C PHE A 304 27.80 -20.49 -22.19
N ALA A 305 27.14 -19.87 -23.17
CA ALA A 305 26.24 -20.55 -24.09
C ALA A 305 26.99 -21.15 -25.28
N ALA A 306 26.47 -22.27 -25.79
CA ALA A 306 26.99 -22.90 -27.01
C ALA A 306 26.61 -22.13 -28.30
N ASP A 307 25.52 -21.37 -28.27
CA ASP A 307 25.08 -20.52 -29.38
C ASP A 307 25.89 -19.21 -29.36
N PRO A 308 26.70 -18.91 -30.41
CA PRO A 308 27.51 -17.69 -30.46
C PRO A 308 26.67 -16.40 -30.50
N GLU A 309 25.38 -16.48 -30.86
CA GLU A 309 24.45 -15.35 -30.88
C GLU A 309 23.68 -15.20 -29.55
N ALA A 310 23.95 -16.07 -28.56
CA ALA A 310 23.34 -15.96 -27.25
C ALA A 310 23.85 -14.73 -26.51
N ARG A 311 22.98 -14.16 -25.68
CA ARG A 311 23.25 -12.92 -24.95
C ARG A 311 22.84 -13.03 -23.50
N LEU A 312 23.60 -12.35 -22.65
CA LEU A 312 23.29 -12.10 -21.25
C LEU A 312 22.72 -10.70 -21.09
N TYR A 313 21.60 -10.58 -20.39
CA TYR A 313 21.14 -9.30 -19.87
C TYR A 313 21.74 -9.06 -18.47
N ARG A 314 22.48 -7.96 -18.35
CA ARG A 314 23.07 -7.47 -17.10
C ARG A 314 22.03 -6.68 -16.29
N THR A 315 21.61 -7.22 -15.16
CA THR A 315 20.46 -6.66 -14.41
C THR A 315 20.79 -5.47 -13.51
N GLY A 316 22.04 -5.40 -13.02
CA GLY A 316 22.45 -4.50 -11.94
C GLY A 316 21.96 -4.92 -10.55
N ASP A 317 21.43 -6.14 -10.39
CA ASP A 317 20.98 -6.69 -9.11
C ASP A 317 22.06 -7.58 -8.48
N LEU A 318 22.18 -7.55 -7.15
CA LEU A 318 23.01 -8.48 -6.37
C LEU A 318 22.17 -9.64 -5.88
N ALA A 319 22.73 -10.84 -6.00
CA ALA A 319 22.09 -12.04 -5.50
C ALA A 319 23.13 -13.08 -5.03
N ARG A 320 22.65 -14.14 -4.37
CA ARG A 320 23.44 -15.34 -4.09
C ARG A 320 22.59 -16.60 -4.26
N TYR A 321 23.25 -17.70 -4.62
CA TYR A 321 22.63 -19.02 -4.54
C TYR A 321 22.63 -19.52 -3.10
N ARG A 322 21.48 -20.04 -2.66
CA ARG A 322 21.35 -20.81 -1.44
C ARG A 322 21.79 -22.25 -1.66
N ALA A 323 22.03 -22.98 -0.58
CA ALA A 323 22.40 -24.39 -0.63
C ALA A 323 21.31 -25.27 -1.28
N ASP A 324 20.04 -24.86 -1.21
CA ASP A 324 18.91 -25.53 -1.86
C ASP A 324 18.77 -25.13 -3.35
N GLY A 325 19.71 -24.36 -3.91
CA GLY A 325 19.69 -23.90 -5.29
C GLY A 325 18.68 -22.77 -5.58
N ALA A 326 17.93 -22.29 -4.59
CA ALA A 326 17.13 -21.08 -4.75
C ALA A 326 18.03 -19.84 -4.72
N ILE A 327 17.62 -18.79 -5.45
CA ILE A 327 18.35 -17.53 -5.54
C ILE A 327 17.76 -16.56 -4.52
N GLU A 328 18.63 -15.95 -3.72
CA GLU A 328 18.28 -14.89 -2.79
C GLU A 328 18.68 -13.53 -3.37
N PHE A 329 17.73 -12.60 -3.44
CA PHE A 329 17.96 -11.23 -3.88
C PHE A 329 18.49 -10.38 -2.71
N LEU A 330 19.56 -9.61 -2.95
CA LEU A 330 20.29 -8.86 -1.92
C LEU A 330 20.25 -7.34 -2.13
N GLY A 331 19.58 -6.86 -3.17
CA GLY A 331 19.49 -5.44 -3.51
C GLY A 331 20.11 -5.11 -4.87
N ARG A 332 20.35 -3.82 -5.11
CA ARG A 332 20.92 -3.32 -6.37
C ARG A 332 22.35 -2.84 -6.18
N ILE A 333 23.14 -2.97 -7.24
CA ILE A 333 24.49 -2.41 -7.35
C ILE A 333 24.43 -0.91 -7.61
N ASP A 334 23.45 -0.50 -8.42
CA ASP A 334 23.22 0.89 -8.80
C ASP A 334 22.19 1.58 -7.88
N HIS A 335 22.04 2.89 -8.06
CA HIS A 335 21.08 3.71 -7.32
C HIS A 335 19.64 3.61 -7.87
N GLN A 336 19.33 2.65 -8.74
CA GLN A 336 17.94 2.46 -9.17
C GLN A 336 17.12 1.93 -8.01
N VAL A 337 15.85 2.29 -8.00
CA VAL A 337 14.94 1.90 -6.92
C VAL A 337 13.68 1.28 -7.49
N LYS A 338 13.19 0.24 -6.81
CA LYS A 338 11.86 -0.32 -7.06
C LYS A 338 10.90 0.35 -6.09
N LEU A 339 10.06 1.24 -6.61
CA LEU A 339 9.08 1.98 -5.82
C LEU A 339 7.69 1.75 -6.39
N ARG A 340 6.78 1.18 -5.59
CA ARG A 340 5.39 0.89 -5.99
C ARG A 340 5.29 0.00 -7.24
N GLY A 341 6.24 -0.91 -7.41
CA GLY A 341 6.35 -1.80 -8.58
C GLY A 341 7.00 -1.17 -9.81
N PHE A 342 7.37 0.12 -9.77
CA PHE A 342 8.07 0.77 -10.87
C PHE A 342 9.57 0.68 -10.65
N ARG A 343 10.29 0.28 -11.71
CA ARG A 343 11.75 0.45 -11.77
C ARG A 343 12.03 1.90 -12.12
N ILE A 344 12.55 2.65 -11.16
CA ILE A 344 12.82 4.09 -11.29
C ILE A 344 14.33 4.32 -11.29
N GLU A 345 14.81 4.97 -12.33
CA GLU A 345 16.16 5.51 -12.46
C GLU A 345 16.19 6.89 -11.79
N LEU A 346 16.86 7.04 -10.64
CA LEU A 346 16.92 8.34 -9.96
C LEU A 346 17.56 9.42 -10.84
N GLY A 347 18.50 9.02 -11.70
CA GLY A 347 19.11 9.87 -12.72
C GLY A 347 18.14 10.48 -13.72
N GLU A 348 17.01 9.82 -14.02
CA GLU A 348 15.96 10.38 -14.89
C GLU A 348 15.34 11.63 -14.28
N ILE A 349 15.05 11.54 -12.98
CA ILE A 349 14.49 12.63 -12.21
C ILE A 349 15.53 13.74 -12.05
N GLU A 350 16.78 13.39 -11.78
CA GLU A 350 17.90 14.33 -11.72
C GLU A 350 18.08 15.11 -13.03
N ALA A 351 18.06 14.42 -14.18
CA ALA A 351 18.18 15.03 -15.49
C ALA A 351 17.05 16.03 -15.77
N ARG A 352 15.80 15.66 -15.46
CA ARG A 352 14.66 16.58 -15.57
C ARG A 352 14.79 17.77 -14.63
N ILE A 353 15.18 17.57 -13.37
CA ILE A 353 15.41 18.69 -12.44
C ILE A 353 16.51 19.63 -12.97
N ALA A 354 17.58 19.09 -13.56
CA ALA A 354 18.69 19.86 -14.10
C ALA A 354 18.35 20.71 -15.34
N GLU A 355 17.27 20.38 -16.06
CA GLU A 355 16.78 21.19 -17.19
C GLU A 355 16.12 22.51 -16.73
N HIS A 356 15.73 22.60 -15.45
CA HIS A 356 15.11 23.81 -14.93
C HIS A 356 16.14 24.96 -14.84
N PRO A 357 15.89 26.16 -15.40
CA PRO A 357 16.89 27.24 -15.52
C PRO A 357 17.48 27.70 -14.19
N ALA A 358 16.73 27.57 -13.10
CA ALA A 358 17.15 27.98 -11.77
C ALA A 358 18.05 26.94 -11.04
N VAL A 359 18.28 25.75 -11.61
CA VAL A 359 19.05 24.67 -10.96
C VAL A 359 20.48 24.59 -11.53
N HIS A 360 21.47 24.57 -10.63
CA HIS A 360 22.88 24.37 -10.95
C HIS A 360 23.23 22.87 -10.96
N SER A 361 22.86 22.16 -9.90
CA SER A 361 23.12 20.72 -9.76
C SER A 361 22.09 20.06 -8.84
N THR A 362 21.87 18.76 -8.97
CA THR A 362 20.87 18.03 -8.19
C THR A 362 21.31 16.59 -7.94
N VAL A 363 20.82 15.97 -6.87
CA VAL A 363 20.87 14.52 -6.65
C VAL A 363 19.55 14.05 -6.06
N VAL A 364 19.04 12.91 -6.50
CA VAL A 364 17.81 12.30 -5.97
C VAL A 364 18.17 11.03 -5.23
N LEU A 365 17.58 10.87 -4.04
CA LEU A 365 17.67 9.66 -3.23
C LEU A 365 16.28 9.09 -2.98
N ALA A 366 16.21 7.78 -2.76
CA ALA A 366 15.05 7.19 -2.12
C ALA A 366 15.37 6.89 -0.66
N LEU A 367 14.55 7.42 0.24
CA LEU A 367 14.70 7.28 1.68
C LEU A 367 13.51 6.51 2.26
N GLY A 368 13.74 5.69 3.29
CA GLY A 368 12.70 4.87 3.96
C GLY A 368 12.76 3.39 3.59
N GLU A 369 11.87 2.58 4.17
CA GLU A 369 11.83 1.12 4.00
C GLU A 369 10.50 0.64 3.41
N ALA A 370 10.59 -0.31 2.46
CA ALA A 370 9.45 -1.00 1.84
C ALA A 370 8.30 -0.05 1.43
N ALA A 371 7.14 -0.16 2.09
CA ALA A 371 5.94 0.63 1.77
C ALA A 371 6.04 2.14 2.07
N HIS A 372 7.05 2.59 2.84
CA HIS A 372 7.25 4.00 3.21
C HIS A 372 8.41 4.65 2.46
N MET A 373 9.00 3.95 1.50
CA MET A 373 10.05 4.48 0.65
C MET A 373 9.54 5.70 -0.14
N ARG A 374 10.33 6.78 -0.16
CA ARG A 374 9.96 8.06 -0.80
C ARG A 374 11.15 8.70 -1.50
N LEU A 375 10.88 9.36 -2.62
CA LEU A 375 11.88 10.09 -3.40
C LEU A 375 12.13 11.47 -2.78
N VAL A 376 13.40 11.85 -2.64
CA VAL A 376 13.87 13.12 -2.08
C VAL A 376 14.93 13.70 -3.02
N ALA A 377 14.68 14.90 -3.53
CA ALA A 377 15.62 15.64 -4.37
C ALA A 377 16.43 16.63 -3.54
N TYR A 378 17.74 16.68 -3.74
CA TYR A 378 18.64 17.67 -3.16
C TYR A 378 19.11 18.58 -4.28
N VAL A 379 18.80 19.88 -4.19
CA VAL A 379 18.94 20.82 -5.30
C VAL A 379 19.88 21.95 -4.90
N VAL A 380 20.82 22.28 -5.78
CA VAL A 380 21.67 23.48 -5.68
C VAL A 380 21.18 24.50 -6.70
N PRO A 381 20.70 25.68 -6.30
CA PRO A 381 20.25 26.72 -7.22
C PRO A 381 21.42 27.44 -7.93
N ARG A 382 21.21 27.97 -9.14
CA ARG A 382 22.23 28.74 -9.90
C ARG A 382 22.50 30.12 -9.34
N GLU A 383 21.44 30.79 -8.92
CA GLU A 383 21.52 32.04 -8.18
C GLU A 383 21.14 31.68 -6.74
N THR A 384 22.01 31.92 -5.77
CA THR A 384 21.59 32.03 -4.37
C THR A 384 20.95 33.41 -4.24
N PRO A 385 19.62 33.53 -4.20
CA PRO A 385 19.05 34.81 -3.85
C PRO A 385 19.31 34.98 -2.35
N ALA A 386 19.96 36.10 -1.97
CA ALA A 386 20.20 36.44 -0.58
C ALA A 386 18.90 36.51 0.25
N ASP A 387 17.73 36.63 -0.41
CA ASP A 387 16.42 36.83 0.23
C ASP A 387 15.21 36.16 -0.48
N ALA A 388 15.38 35.26 -1.46
CA ALA A 388 14.21 34.58 -2.05
C ALA A 388 13.96 33.22 -1.36
N PRO A 389 12.73 32.93 -0.91
CA PRO A 389 12.44 31.73 -0.15
C PRO A 389 12.60 30.48 -1.02
N SER A 390 13.35 29.49 -0.50
CA SER A 390 13.54 28.13 -1.05
C SER A 390 12.23 27.53 -1.61
N ASP A 391 11.12 27.84 -0.95
CA ASP A 391 9.73 27.51 -1.27
C ASP A 391 9.29 27.81 -2.71
N ALA A 392 9.70 28.96 -3.27
CA ALA A 392 9.32 29.37 -4.63
C ALA A 392 9.99 28.49 -5.69
N LEU A 393 11.28 28.16 -5.48
CA LEU A 393 12.01 27.23 -6.34
C LEU A 393 11.47 25.82 -6.24
N VAL A 394 11.16 25.34 -5.02
CA VAL A 394 10.57 24.01 -4.81
C VAL A 394 9.21 23.88 -5.51
N THR A 395 8.35 24.90 -5.41
CA THR A 395 7.02 24.89 -6.03
C THR A 395 7.09 24.91 -7.55
N THR A 396 8.00 25.73 -8.11
CA THR A 396 8.24 25.76 -9.56
C THR A 396 8.81 24.45 -10.08
N LEU A 397 9.78 23.85 -9.37
CA LEU A 397 10.33 22.53 -9.72
C LEU A 397 9.29 21.42 -9.68
N ARG A 398 8.47 21.34 -8.63
CA ARG A 398 7.39 20.34 -8.54
C ARG A 398 6.41 20.46 -9.70
N THR A 399 5.97 21.68 -9.99
CA THR A 399 5.05 21.97 -11.11
C THR A 399 5.68 21.60 -12.45
N PHE A 400 6.97 21.90 -12.63
CA PHE A 400 7.72 21.55 -13.83
C PHE A 400 7.82 20.03 -14.02
N LEU A 401 8.18 19.29 -12.97
CA LEU A 401 8.31 17.83 -13.02
C LEU A 401 6.97 17.13 -13.23
N ALA A 402 5.89 17.56 -12.57
CA ALA A 402 4.57 16.96 -12.73
C ALA A 402 4.00 17.05 -14.16
N ARG A 403 4.52 17.98 -14.98
CA ARG A 403 4.15 18.10 -16.41
C ARG A 403 4.91 17.14 -17.32
N THR A 404 6.05 16.64 -16.87
CA THR A 404 7.01 15.89 -17.70
C THR A 404 7.24 14.46 -17.23
N LEU A 405 6.99 14.18 -15.95
CA LEU A 405 7.15 12.88 -15.32
C LEU A 405 5.81 12.36 -14.77
N PRO A 406 5.60 11.03 -14.77
CA PRO A 406 4.50 10.42 -14.02
C PRO A 406 4.57 10.73 -12.52
N ASP A 407 3.42 10.74 -11.84
CA ASP A 407 3.31 11.08 -10.41
C ASP A 407 4.26 10.27 -9.50
N TYR A 408 4.44 8.97 -9.78
CA TYR A 408 5.31 8.10 -8.99
C TYR A 408 6.82 8.44 -9.09
N MET A 409 7.23 9.27 -10.07
CA MET A 409 8.60 9.75 -10.24
C MET A 409 8.83 11.15 -9.66
N VAL A 410 7.78 11.88 -9.29
CA VAL A 410 7.92 13.24 -8.73
C VAL A 410 8.39 13.14 -7.27
N PRO A 411 9.52 13.77 -6.88
CA PRO A 411 10.00 13.73 -5.51
C PRO A 411 8.98 14.25 -4.49
N ALA A 412 8.87 13.56 -3.36
CA ALA A 412 8.02 13.97 -2.26
C ALA A 412 8.62 15.19 -1.53
N ALA A 413 9.95 15.30 -1.47
CA ALA A 413 10.69 16.40 -0.83
C ALA A 413 11.80 16.97 -1.72
N PHE A 414 12.10 18.25 -1.52
CA PHE A 414 13.16 19.01 -2.18
C PHE A 414 14.00 19.75 -1.11
N VAL A 415 15.26 19.38 -0.95
CA VAL A 415 16.21 19.96 0.00
C VAL A 415 17.15 20.90 -0.77
N CYS A 416 17.03 22.22 -0.55
CA CYS A 416 17.95 23.18 -1.16
C CYS A 416 19.27 23.23 -0.39
N LEU A 417 20.40 23.07 -1.10
CA LEU A 417 21.74 23.12 -0.52
C LEU A 417 22.58 24.20 -1.22
N PRO A 418 23.50 24.89 -0.51
CA PRO A 418 24.44 25.82 -1.13
C PRO A 418 25.43 25.10 -2.04
N ALA A 419 25.78 23.86 -1.71
CA ALA A 419 26.59 22.96 -2.52
C ALA A 419 26.31 21.50 -2.14
N LEU A 420 26.54 20.58 -3.06
CA LEU A 420 26.50 19.15 -2.76
C LEU A 420 27.75 18.74 -1.94
N PRO A 421 27.60 17.99 -0.84
CA PRO A 421 28.74 17.57 -0.02
C PRO A 421 29.64 16.61 -0.80
N LEU A 422 30.94 16.87 -0.77
CA LEU A 422 31.95 16.04 -1.42
C LEU A 422 32.81 15.35 -0.37
N SER A 423 33.16 14.09 -0.61
CA SER A 423 34.17 13.33 0.13
C SER A 423 35.57 13.89 -0.11
N ALA A 424 36.55 13.45 0.69
CA ALA A 424 37.97 13.83 0.55
C ALA A 424 38.57 13.56 -0.85
N ASN A 425 37.93 12.68 -1.64
CA ASN A 425 38.33 12.34 -3.01
C ASN A 425 37.56 13.13 -4.08
N GLY A 426 36.81 14.18 -3.71
CA GLY A 426 36.05 15.03 -4.63
C GLY A 426 34.77 14.39 -5.20
N LYS A 427 34.35 13.22 -4.71
CA LYS A 427 33.09 12.55 -5.11
C LYS A 427 31.95 12.92 -4.16
N LEU A 428 30.71 12.99 -4.67
CA LEU A 428 29.50 13.21 -3.86
C LEU A 428 29.46 12.27 -2.65
N ASP A 429 29.39 12.83 -1.44
CA ASP A 429 29.19 12.09 -0.20
C ASP A 429 27.70 12.02 0.13
N ARG A 430 27.06 10.93 -0.31
CA ARG A 430 25.63 10.70 -0.08
C ARG A 430 25.27 10.48 1.39
N LYS A 431 26.22 10.06 2.22
CA LYS A 431 25.99 9.85 3.66
C LYS A 431 26.02 11.18 4.42
N ALA A 432 26.71 12.17 3.87
CA ALA A 432 26.75 13.54 4.39
C ALA A 432 25.57 14.41 3.94
N LEU A 433 24.69 13.91 3.06
CA LEU A 433 23.47 14.62 2.70
C LEU A 433 22.54 14.70 3.93
N PRO A 434 22.02 15.88 4.28
CA PRO A 434 21.18 16.03 5.45
C PRO A 434 19.88 15.24 5.29
N ALA A 435 19.37 14.69 6.37
CA ALA A 435 18.01 14.16 6.38
C ALA A 435 17.03 15.29 6.02
N PRO A 436 16.03 15.06 5.15
CA PRO A 436 15.05 16.08 4.81
C PRO A 436 14.32 16.52 6.09
N GLN A 437 14.49 17.78 6.47
CA GLN A 437 13.76 18.42 7.56
C GLN A 437 12.38 18.88 7.07
N ASP A 438 11.50 19.29 7.98
CA ASP A 438 10.10 19.60 7.67
C ASP A 438 9.90 20.71 6.62
N ASP A 439 10.91 21.57 6.43
CA ASP A 439 11.00 22.66 5.46
C ASP A 439 11.35 22.20 4.02
N ALA A 440 11.99 21.04 3.86
CA ALA A 440 12.26 20.42 2.56
C ALA A 440 11.00 19.90 1.86
N PHE A 441 9.87 19.88 2.56
CA PHE A 441 8.57 19.53 2.01
C PHE A 441 7.84 20.84 1.73
N ALA A 442 7.76 21.19 0.44
CA ALA A 442 7.07 22.36 -0.13
C ALA A 442 6.25 23.19 0.88
N ARG A 443 6.83 24.28 1.39
CA ARG A 443 6.06 25.36 1.99
C ARG A 443 5.70 26.35 0.89
N HIS A 444 4.49 26.90 0.93
CA HIS A 444 4.31 28.29 0.56
C HIS A 444 4.62 29.11 1.82
N ALA A 445 4.98 30.40 1.69
CA ALA A 445 5.16 31.28 2.85
C ALA A 445 3.97 31.08 3.82
N TYR A 446 4.27 30.65 5.05
CA TYR A 446 3.25 30.23 6.01
C TYR A 446 2.26 31.37 6.26
N ALA A 447 1.08 31.23 5.67
CA ALA A 447 -0.08 32.03 6.00
C ALA A 447 -1.01 31.15 6.82
N PRO A 448 -1.35 31.54 8.06
CA PRO A 448 -2.18 30.72 8.92
C PRO A 448 -3.54 30.46 8.27
N PRO A 449 -4.12 29.26 8.44
CA PRO A 449 -5.49 28.99 8.02
C PRO A 449 -6.41 30.01 8.66
N HIS A 450 -7.32 30.58 7.87
CA HIS A 450 -8.34 31.45 8.42
C HIS A 450 -9.24 30.69 9.41
N PRO A 451 -9.81 31.36 10.42
CA PRO A 451 -10.78 30.74 11.32
C PRO A 451 -11.95 30.12 10.55
N GLY A 452 -12.44 28.96 10.99
CA GLY A 452 -13.52 28.21 10.34
C GLY A 452 -13.02 26.95 9.63
N ILE A 453 -13.48 26.71 8.40
CA ILE A 453 -13.21 25.45 7.68
C ILE A 453 -11.73 25.27 7.35
N GLU A 454 -11.00 26.33 6.99
CA GLU A 454 -9.55 26.23 6.78
C GLU A 454 -8.84 25.69 8.03
N ALA A 455 -9.19 26.16 9.24
CA ALA A 455 -8.58 25.68 10.49
C ALA A 455 -8.90 24.20 10.78
N ILE A 456 -10.14 23.76 10.54
CA ILE A 456 -10.56 22.36 10.72
C ILE A 456 -9.82 21.45 9.74
N LEU A 457 -9.72 21.86 8.47
CA LEU A 457 -8.96 21.13 7.47
C LEU A 457 -7.47 21.08 7.81
N ALA A 458 -6.90 22.19 8.30
CA ALA A 458 -5.49 22.26 8.65
C ALA A 458 -5.15 21.29 9.80
N GLU A 459 -6.03 21.19 10.79
CA GLU A 459 -5.89 20.21 11.87
C GLU A 459 -6.02 18.77 11.36
N ALA A 460 -7.00 18.50 10.49
CA ALA A 460 -7.18 17.17 9.91
C ALA A 460 -5.97 16.74 9.07
N TRP A 461 -5.41 17.66 8.29
CA TRP A 461 -4.19 17.47 7.50
C TRP A 461 -2.99 17.25 8.41
N GLY A 462 -2.79 18.09 9.43
CA GLY A 462 -1.69 17.95 10.38
C GLY A 462 -1.68 16.57 11.04
N ARG A 463 -2.83 16.07 11.48
CA ARG A 463 -2.96 14.72 12.06
C ARG A 463 -2.80 13.58 11.05
N LEU A 464 -3.10 13.78 9.76
CA LEU A 464 -2.93 12.75 8.73
C LEU A 464 -1.50 12.66 8.22
N LEU A 465 -0.87 13.82 8.07
CA LEU A 465 0.44 13.99 7.46
C LEU A 465 1.56 14.01 8.51
N GLY A 466 1.22 13.99 9.80
CA GLY A 466 2.18 14.03 10.91
C GLY A 466 2.88 15.37 11.04
N ARG A 467 2.16 16.49 10.83
CA ARG A 467 2.71 17.85 10.80
C ARG A 467 2.04 18.75 11.82
N GLU A 468 2.84 19.56 12.53
CA GLU A 468 2.36 20.50 13.54
C GLU A 468 1.75 21.78 12.96
N ARG A 469 2.19 22.20 11.77
CA ARG A 469 1.71 23.44 11.12
C ARG A 469 1.33 23.16 9.67
N ILE A 470 0.09 23.51 9.32
CA ILE A 470 -0.43 23.49 7.95
C ILE A 470 -0.86 24.92 7.59
N GLY A 471 -0.26 25.49 6.57
CA GLY A 471 -0.60 26.79 6.01
C GLY A 471 -1.79 26.72 5.04
N ARG A 472 -2.47 27.84 4.85
CA ARG A 472 -3.65 27.92 3.97
C ARG A 472 -3.38 27.69 2.49
N HIS A 473 -2.13 27.87 2.08
CA HIS A 473 -1.67 27.66 0.71
C HIS A 473 -0.94 26.32 0.54
N ASP A 474 -0.90 25.50 1.59
CA ASP A 474 -0.28 24.18 1.50
C ASP A 474 -1.13 23.25 0.65
N GLN A 475 -0.46 22.36 -0.09
CA GLN A 475 -1.09 21.36 -0.94
C GLN A 475 -0.99 19.97 -0.33
N PHE A 476 -2.10 19.24 -0.28
CA PHE A 476 -2.22 17.97 0.44
C PHE A 476 -1.20 16.94 -0.03
N PHE A 477 -1.10 16.76 -1.35
CA PHE A 477 -0.21 15.77 -1.97
C PHE A 477 1.26 16.20 -1.91
N ALA A 478 1.54 17.51 -1.96
CA ALA A 478 2.90 18.04 -1.81
C ALA A 478 3.46 17.83 -0.41
N LEU A 479 2.60 17.73 0.61
CA LEU A 479 2.97 17.47 2.00
C LEU A 479 3.11 15.98 2.34
N GLY A 480 3.05 15.09 1.34
CA GLY A 480 3.12 13.64 1.51
C GLY A 480 1.76 12.94 1.55
N GLY A 481 0.67 13.68 1.28
CA GLY A 481 -0.65 13.12 1.05
C GLY A 481 -0.65 12.22 -0.19
N ASN A 482 -1.44 11.16 -0.15
CA ASN A 482 -1.66 10.24 -1.27
C ASN A 482 -3.14 9.85 -1.28
N SER A 483 -3.58 9.06 -2.27
CA SER A 483 -4.99 8.67 -2.39
C SER A 483 -5.54 8.00 -1.12
N LEU A 484 -4.74 7.22 -0.38
CA LEU A 484 -5.13 6.61 0.89
C LEU A 484 -5.35 7.66 1.99
N LEU A 485 -4.41 8.62 2.11
CA LEU A 485 -4.54 9.72 3.06
C LEU A 485 -5.69 10.66 2.66
N ALA A 486 -5.96 10.81 1.35
CA ALA A 486 -7.08 11.60 0.84
C ALA A 486 -8.42 10.94 1.17
N VAL A 487 -8.55 9.61 1.08
CA VAL A 487 -9.76 8.90 1.53
C VAL A 487 -9.95 9.05 3.04
N ARG A 488 -8.88 8.98 3.84
CA ARG A 488 -8.95 9.26 5.28
C ARG A 488 -9.29 10.72 5.56
N LEU A 489 -8.82 11.65 4.73
CA LEU A 489 -9.18 13.06 4.78
C LEU A 489 -10.67 13.25 4.49
N LEU A 490 -11.22 12.62 3.46
CA LEU A 490 -12.65 12.66 3.14
C LEU A 490 -13.51 12.24 4.34
N SER A 491 -13.17 11.12 4.98
CA SER A 491 -13.88 10.65 6.18
C SER A 491 -13.79 11.66 7.34
N ARG A 492 -12.64 12.34 7.51
CA ARG A 492 -12.48 13.38 8.54
C ARG A 492 -13.22 14.67 8.19
N ILE A 493 -13.29 15.04 6.91
CA ILE A 493 -14.09 16.17 6.42
C ILE A 493 -15.57 15.90 6.64
N GLU A 494 -16.05 14.69 6.34
CA GLU A 494 -17.43 14.28 6.63
C GLU A 494 -17.72 14.37 8.13
N ALA A 495 -16.81 13.85 8.98
CA ALA A 495 -16.98 13.88 10.43
C ALA A 495 -16.93 15.29 11.04
N ALA A 496 -16.03 16.16 10.55
CA ALA A 496 -15.78 17.47 11.15
C ALA A 496 -16.63 18.60 10.53
N CYS A 497 -16.98 18.48 9.25
CA CYS A 497 -17.69 19.51 8.50
C CYS A 497 -19.09 19.07 8.07
N GLY A 498 -19.48 17.80 8.26
CA GLY A 498 -20.81 17.30 7.91
C GLY A 498 -21.05 17.19 6.40
N VAL A 499 -19.98 17.18 5.61
CA VAL A 499 -20.01 17.22 4.14
C VAL A 499 -19.33 16.01 3.55
N ARG A 500 -20.01 15.35 2.61
CA ARG A 500 -19.40 14.33 1.76
C ARG A 500 -18.78 14.97 0.53
N LEU A 501 -17.47 14.84 0.39
CA LEU A 501 -16.76 15.18 -0.82
C LEU A 501 -16.40 13.91 -1.59
N SER A 502 -16.29 14.03 -2.90
CA SER A 502 -15.68 13.00 -3.75
C SER A 502 -14.15 13.10 -3.70
N LEU A 503 -13.48 11.98 -3.98
CA LEU A 503 -12.02 11.99 -4.12
C LEU A 503 -11.56 12.89 -5.28
N ALA A 504 -12.34 12.94 -6.37
CA ALA A 504 -12.08 13.81 -7.51
C ALA A 504 -12.01 15.30 -7.09
N GLU A 505 -12.86 15.73 -6.17
CA GLU A 505 -12.84 17.11 -5.66
C GLU A 505 -11.58 17.44 -4.85
N VAL A 506 -11.03 16.48 -4.10
CA VAL A 506 -9.77 16.65 -3.36
C VAL A 506 -8.57 16.76 -4.32
N PHE A 507 -8.60 16.01 -5.42
CA PHE A 507 -7.58 16.10 -6.47
C PHE A 507 -7.67 17.38 -7.29
N ALA A 508 -8.89 17.84 -7.60
CA ALA A 508 -9.13 19.08 -8.33
C ALA A 508 -8.80 20.33 -7.50
N HIS A 509 -8.90 20.24 -6.18
CA HIS A 509 -8.67 21.34 -5.25
C HIS A 509 -7.70 20.94 -4.14
N PRO A 510 -6.42 20.66 -4.49
CA PRO A 510 -5.46 20.06 -3.57
C PRO A 510 -4.93 21.05 -2.53
N THR A 511 -5.24 22.34 -2.63
CA THR A 511 -4.80 23.41 -1.73
C THR A 511 -5.76 23.57 -0.56
N LEU A 512 -5.27 23.76 0.68
CA LEU A 512 -6.12 23.86 1.87
C LEU A 512 -7.26 24.88 1.73
N ARG A 513 -6.96 26.10 1.27
CA ARG A 513 -7.95 27.16 1.03
C ARG A 513 -8.99 26.76 -0.02
N GLU A 514 -8.57 26.13 -1.11
CA GLU A 514 -9.46 25.75 -2.22
C GLU A 514 -10.40 24.62 -1.78
N LEU A 515 -9.86 23.63 -1.07
CA LEU A 515 -10.65 22.57 -0.47
C LEU A 515 -11.64 23.11 0.57
N ALA A 516 -11.23 24.12 1.37
CA ALA A 516 -12.12 24.78 2.30
C ALA A 516 -13.32 25.43 1.62
N HIS A 517 -13.11 26.10 0.47
CA HIS A 517 -14.20 26.68 -0.32
C HIS A 517 -15.18 25.61 -0.83
N VAL A 518 -14.67 24.46 -1.28
CA VAL A 518 -15.51 23.33 -1.74
C VAL A 518 -16.35 22.79 -0.58
N VAL A 519 -15.75 22.59 0.59
CA VAL A 519 -16.48 22.18 1.80
C VAL A 519 -17.55 23.19 2.18
N THR A 520 -17.25 24.49 2.17
CA THR A 520 -18.23 25.55 2.50
C THR A 520 -19.42 25.56 1.54
N ARG A 521 -19.19 25.31 0.24
CA ARG A 521 -20.26 25.20 -0.75
C ARG A 521 -21.21 24.04 -0.41
N HIS A 522 -20.67 22.86 -0.16
CA HIS A 522 -21.46 21.69 0.25
C HIS A 522 -22.12 21.84 1.63
N GLN A 523 -21.53 22.59 2.55
CA GLN A 523 -22.15 22.91 3.84
C GLN A 523 -23.39 23.81 3.67
N SER A 524 -23.37 24.69 2.69
CA SER A 524 -24.52 25.55 2.36
C SER A 524 -25.68 24.71 1.82
N ASP A 525 -25.37 23.65 1.07
CA ASP A 525 -26.35 22.67 0.58
C ASP A 525 -26.84 21.72 1.71
N ALA A 526 -25.97 21.39 2.69
CA ALA A 526 -26.25 20.54 3.85
C ALA A 526 -26.91 21.25 5.05
N ALA A 527 -26.97 22.60 5.06
CA ALA A 527 -27.56 23.42 6.12
C ALA A 527 -29.08 23.19 6.32
N THR A 528 -29.69 22.27 5.56
CA THR A 528 -31.02 21.74 5.79
C THR A 528 -31.08 20.61 6.84
N ALA A 529 -29.96 20.13 7.42
CA ALA A 529 -29.98 19.18 8.56
C ALA A 529 -28.68 19.12 9.41
N SER A 530 -28.66 19.65 10.66
CA SER A 530 -27.52 19.56 11.61
C SER A 530 -27.74 18.57 12.77
N LEU A 531 -26.65 17.95 13.26
CA LEU A 531 -26.58 17.01 14.40
C LEU A 531 -26.45 17.76 15.76
N PRO A 532 -27.13 17.35 16.84
CA PRO A 532 -27.02 17.94 18.17
C PRO A 532 -25.74 17.48 18.88
N ALA A 533 -25.22 18.28 19.81
CA ALA A 533 -24.04 17.95 20.59
C ALA A 533 -24.28 16.81 21.61
N ILE A 534 -23.23 16.07 21.95
CA ILE A 534 -23.23 15.07 23.04
C ILE A 534 -23.05 15.82 24.36
N VAL A 535 -23.96 15.61 25.31
CA VAL A 535 -23.95 16.25 26.62
C VAL A 535 -23.75 15.17 27.70
N PRO A 536 -22.85 15.39 28.68
CA PRO A 536 -22.64 14.47 29.79
C PRO A 536 -23.93 14.09 30.52
N VAL A 537 -24.11 12.81 30.82
CA VAL A 537 -25.27 12.31 31.58
C VAL A 537 -24.91 12.04 33.03
N HIS A 538 -25.88 12.17 33.93
CA HIS A 538 -25.67 11.92 35.36
C HIS A 538 -25.37 10.43 35.60
N HIS A 539 -24.20 10.14 36.19
CA HIS A 539 -23.70 8.78 36.41
C HIS A 539 -24.42 7.97 37.50
N GLY A 540 -25.46 8.54 38.13
CA GLY A 540 -26.33 7.86 39.09
C GLY A 540 -27.59 7.25 38.47
N ASP A 541 -27.85 7.52 37.19
CA ASP A 541 -29.03 7.04 36.47
C ASP A 541 -28.76 5.68 35.81
N THR A 542 -29.83 4.92 35.56
CA THR A 542 -29.79 3.76 34.66
C THR A 542 -29.40 4.22 33.25
N LEU A 543 -28.26 3.73 32.74
CA LEU A 543 -27.71 4.20 31.46
C LEU A 543 -28.21 3.32 30.32
N PRO A 544 -28.62 3.91 29.17
CA PRO A 544 -28.98 3.12 28.02
C PRO A 544 -27.74 2.53 27.35
N LEU A 545 -27.88 1.36 26.76
CA LEU A 545 -26.85 0.80 25.88
C LEU A 545 -26.88 1.52 24.53
N SER A 546 -25.71 1.70 23.93
CA SER A 546 -25.65 2.03 22.49
C SER A 546 -26.24 0.88 21.66
N PHE A 547 -26.61 1.13 20.40
CA PHE A 547 -27.11 0.05 19.53
C PHE A 547 -26.10 -1.09 19.38
N ALA A 548 -24.80 -0.77 19.32
CA ALA A 548 -23.73 -1.76 19.26
C ALA A 548 -23.63 -2.59 20.55
N GLN A 549 -23.73 -1.93 21.71
CA GLN A 549 -23.73 -2.62 23.00
C GLN A 549 -24.97 -3.50 23.17
N GLN A 550 -26.15 -3.03 22.75
CA GLN A 550 -27.39 -3.82 22.80
C GLN A 550 -27.27 -5.08 21.95
N ARG A 551 -26.69 -5.00 20.74
CA ARG A 551 -26.43 -6.18 19.90
C ARG A 551 -25.56 -7.20 20.63
N LEU A 552 -24.42 -6.77 21.18
CA LEU A 552 -23.48 -7.67 21.85
C LEU A 552 -24.06 -8.27 23.14
N TRP A 553 -24.82 -7.48 23.90
CA TRP A 553 -25.56 -7.98 25.05
C TRP A 553 -26.58 -9.04 24.63
N PHE A 554 -27.35 -8.79 23.56
CA PHE A 554 -28.34 -9.75 23.05
C PHE A 554 -27.69 -11.06 22.63
N LEU A 555 -26.57 -11.00 21.88
CA LEU A 555 -25.83 -12.20 21.48
C LEU A 555 -25.30 -12.97 22.69
N ALA A 556 -24.80 -12.27 23.72
CA ALA A 556 -24.37 -12.90 24.97
C ALA A 556 -25.52 -13.58 25.74
N GLN A 557 -26.77 -13.11 25.60
CA GLN A 557 -27.94 -13.80 26.15
C GLN A 557 -28.38 -15.00 25.32
N LEU A 558 -28.26 -14.92 23.98
CA LEU A 558 -28.72 -15.96 23.06
C LEU A 558 -27.77 -17.18 23.01
N GLU A 559 -26.46 -16.92 22.93
CA GLU A 559 -25.42 -17.93 22.74
C GLU A 559 -24.72 -18.31 24.07
N GLY A 560 -25.05 -17.61 25.16
CA GLY A 560 -24.28 -17.62 26.41
C GLY A 560 -23.04 -16.70 26.36
N THR A 561 -22.29 -16.61 27.46
CA THR A 561 -21.04 -15.83 27.53
C THR A 561 -19.88 -16.56 26.83
N GLY A 562 -19.98 -16.68 25.51
CA GLY A 562 -18.94 -17.27 24.65
C GLY A 562 -17.71 -16.37 24.48
N THR A 563 -16.58 -16.98 24.11
CA THR A 563 -15.28 -16.28 23.95
C THR A 563 -15.14 -15.53 22.61
N ALA A 564 -16.14 -15.62 21.71
CA ALA A 564 -16.10 -15.04 20.37
C ALA A 564 -15.94 -13.51 20.36
N TYR A 565 -16.32 -12.85 21.46
CA TYR A 565 -16.21 -11.40 21.65
C TYR A 565 -15.13 -11.01 22.67
N HIS A 566 -14.21 -11.91 23.01
CA HIS A 566 -13.01 -11.54 23.74
C HIS A 566 -11.99 -10.90 22.80
N MET A 567 -11.34 -9.85 23.27
CA MET A 567 -10.26 -9.16 22.57
C MET A 567 -8.95 -9.36 23.34
N PRO A 568 -8.23 -10.46 23.11
CA PRO A 568 -6.95 -10.71 23.75
C PRO A 568 -5.82 -9.92 23.09
N GLY A 569 -4.95 -9.35 23.91
CA GLY A 569 -3.72 -8.68 23.51
C GLY A 569 -2.52 -9.16 24.33
N ALA A 570 -1.34 -9.15 23.72
CA ALA A 570 -0.09 -9.50 24.38
C ALA A 570 0.99 -8.48 24.05
N LEU A 571 1.73 -8.04 25.07
CA LEU A 571 2.88 -7.15 24.96
C LEU A 571 4.10 -7.86 25.53
N ARG A 572 5.18 -7.96 24.75
CA ARG A 572 6.48 -8.41 25.27
C ARG A 572 7.28 -7.20 25.72
N LEU A 573 7.60 -7.14 27.01
CA LEU A 573 8.29 -6.04 27.66
C LEU A 573 9.73 -6.47 27.93
N ARG A 574 10.69 -5.73 27.38
CA ARG A 574 12.13 -5.99 27.56
C ARG A 574 12.78 -4.81 28.28
N GLY A 575 13.67 -5.13 29.22
CA GLY A 575 14.30 -4.16 30.11
C GLY A 575 13.73 -4.21 31.53
N ASP A 576 14.16 -3.26 32.35
CA ASP A 576 13.75 -3.17 33.75
C ASP A 576 12.29 -2.73 33.84
N LEU A 577 11.45 -3.63 34.35
CA LEU A 577 10.03 -3.40 34.59
C LEU A 577 9.81 -3.14 36.07
N ASP A 578 9.12 -2.06 36.41
CA ASP A 578 8.57 -1.82 37.75
C ASP A 578 7.14 -2.36 37.81
N PRO A 579 6.89 -3.52 38.45
CA PRO A 579 5.55 -4.12 38.48
C PRO A 579 4.54 -3.28 39.26
N LEU A 580 5.00 -2.51 40.26
CA LEU A 580 4.13 -1.65 41.06
C LEU A 580 3.67 -0.44 40.25
N ALA A 581 4.58 0.18 39.50
CA ALA A 581 4.24 1.27 38.57
C ALA A 581 3.28 0.78 37.47
N LEU A 582 3.48 -0.43 36.95
CA LEU A 582 2.58 -1.04 35.96
C LEU A 582 1.18 -1.28 36.55
N ARG A 583 1.07 -1.84 37.75
CA ARG A 583 -0.22 -2.03 38.43
C ARG A 583 -0.95 -0.69 38.60
N ARG A 584 -0.26 0.33 39.12
CA ARG A 584 -0.84 1.67 39.32
C ARG A 584 -1.29 2.31 38.01
N ALA A 585 -0.56 2.11 36.92
CA ALA A 585 -0.94 2.60 35.60
C ALA A 585 -2.21 1.91 35.07
N LEU A 586 -2.34 0.59 35.27
CA LEU A 586 -3.54 -0.17 34.91
C LEU A 586 -4.75 0.22 35.76
N ASP A 587 -4.56 0.46 37.06
CA ASP A 587 -5.62 0.97 37.95
C ASP A 587 -6.11 2.35 37.50
N ALA A 588 -5.18 3.24 37.12
CA ALA A 588 -5.51 4.57 36.60
C ALA A 588 -6.30 4.50 35.28
N LEU A 589 -5.97 3.56 34.38
CA LEU A 589 -6.74 3.33 33.16
C LEU A 589 -8.17 2.88 33.45
N LEU A 590 -8.34 1.91 34.36
CA LEU A 590 -9.66 1.43 34.76
C LEU A 590 -10.49 2.57 35.38
N GLN A 591 -9.85 3.45 36.16
CA GLN A 591 -10.51 4.60 36.75
C GLN A 591 -10.95 5.64 35.71
N ARG A 592 -10.06 5.94 34.76
CA ARG A 592 -10.22 6.99 33.75
C ARG A 592 -11.34 6.72 32.75
N HIS A 593 -11.49 5.47 32.31
CA HIS A 593 -12.45 5.08 31.28
C HIS A 593 -13.70 4.46 31.88
N ALA A 594 -14.82 5.20 31.85
CA ALA A 594 -16.10 4.69 32.36
C ALA A 594 -16.53 3.40 31.65
N ALA A 595 -16.22 3.24 30.36
CA ALA A 595 -16.52 2.04 29.59
C ALA A 595 -15.93 0.76 30.21
N LEU A 596 -14.68 0.82 30.73
CA LEU A 596 -14.03 -0.34 31.36
C LEU A 596 -14.67 -0.73 32.71
N ARG A 597 -15.41 0.21 33.31
CA ARG A 597 -16.19 0.01 34.53
C ARG A 597 -17.67 -0.21 34.25
N THR A 598 -18.10 -0.30 33.00
CA THR A 598 -19.50 -0.55 32.66
C THR A 598 -19.82 -2.04 32.77
N VAL A 599 -20.90 -2.35 33.49
CA VAL A 599 -21.54 -3.67 33.52
C VAL A 599 -22.93 -3.59 32.91
N PHE A 600 -23.41 -4.72 32.40
CA PHE A 600 -24.65 -4.86 31.64
C PHE A 600 -25.56 -5.88 32.32
N ALA A 601 -26.68 -5.41 32.85
CA ALA A 601 -27.66 -6.22 33.56
C ALA A 601 -28.98 -6.29 32.78
N THR A 602 -29.83 -7.24 33.15
CA THR A 602 -31.21 -7.35 32.66
C THR A 602 -32.14 -6.70 33.68
N SER A 603 -33.02 -5.81 33.25
CA SER A 603 -34.10 -5.27 34.09
C SER A 603 -35.13 -6.34 34.44
N ALA A 604 -36.00 -6.06 35.41
CA ALA A 604 -37.14 -6.92 35.73
C ALA A 604 -38.06 -7.19 34.52
N ASP A 605 -38.12 -6.24 33.58
CA ASP A 605 -38.94 -6.32 32.35
C ASP A 605 -38.16 -6.88 31.14
N GLY A 606 -36.97 -7.47 31.37
CA GLY A 606 -36.17 -8.11 30.33
C GLY A 606 -35.37 -7.15 29.43
N GLN A 607 -35.29 -5.86 29.78
CA GLN A 607 -34.56 -4.86 28.99
C GLN A 607 -33.09 -4.75 29.42
N PRO A 608 -32.16 -4.49 28.49
CA PRO A 608 -30.76 -4.31 28.83
C PRO A 608 -30.52 -2.96 29.52
N LEU A 609 -29.81 -3.00 30.64
CA LEU A 609 -29.40 -1.81 31.40
C LEU A 609 -27.88 -1.78 31.57
N ALA A 610 -27.29 -0.59 31.53
CA ALA A 610 -25.88 -0.39 31.85
C ALA A 610 -25.71 0.33 33.20
N HIS A 611 -24.76 -0.14 34.00
CA HIS A 611 -24.37 0.48 35.27
C HIS A 611 -22.86 0.66 35.34
N LEU A 612 -22.41 1.69 36.05
CA LEU A 612 -20.99 1.90 36.30
C LEU A 612 -20.59 1.28 37.64
N LEU A 613 -19.56 0.45 37.63
CA LEU A 613 -18.89 -0.01 38.83
C LEU A 613 -18.25 1.18 39.57
N PRO A 614 -18.19 1.13 40.91
CA PRO A 614 -17.55 2.16 41.72
C PRO A 614 -16.13 2.51 41.25
N ALA A 615 -15.78 3.78 41.39
CA ALA A 615 -14.42 4.25 41.22
C ALA A 615 -13.46 3.60 42.25
N GLY A 616 -12.18 3.49 41.90
CA GLY A 616 -11.11 3.02 42.81
C GLY A 616 -10.95 1.50 42.92
N GLN A 617 -11.56 0.72 42.02
CA GLN A 617 -11.29 -0.71 41.94
C GLN A 617 -9.91 -0.97 41.33
N ALA A 618 -9.18 -1.95 41.89
CA ALA A 618 -7.93 -2.41 41.33
C ALA A 618 -8.16 -3.18 40.03
N PHE A 619 -7.27 -3.00 39.06
CA PHE A 619 -7.24 -3.76 37.84
C PHE A 619 -6.96 -5.24 38.15
N PRO A 620 -7.76 -6.18 37.62
CA PRO A 620 -7.56 -7.61 37.85
C PRO A 620 -6.39 -8.14 37.02
N LEU A 621 -5.17 -7.93 37.55
CA LEU A 621 -3.91 -8.46 37.03
C LEU A 621 -3.39 -9.59 37.92
N VAL A 622 -3.08 -10.74 37.29
CA VAL A 622 -2.46 -11.90 37.95
C VAL A 622 -1.01 -12.05 37.52
N GLU A 623 -0.09 -12.22 38.45
CA GLU A 623 1.34 -12.34 38.17
C GLU A 623 1.79 -13.81 38.18
N HIS A 624 2.63 -14.20 37.22
CA HIS A 624 3.18 -15.54 37.08
C HIS A 624 4.69 -15.44 36.91
N ASP A 625 5.45 -16.15 37.75
CA ASP A 625 6.90 -16.26 37.59
C ASP A 625 7.25 -17.54 36.81
N LEU A 626 7.77 -17.36 35.59
CA LEU A 626 8.18 -18.43 34.70
C LEU A 626 9.71 -18.50 34.57
N GLY A 627 10.48 -17.73 35.35
CA GLY A 627 11.94 -17.65 35.24
C GLY A 627 12.66 -18.99 35.44
N LEU A 628 12.05 -19.93 36.16
CA LEU A 628 12.57 -21.29 36.40
C LEU A 628 11.80 -22.39 35.64
N GLN A 629 10.87 -22.03 34.76
CA GLN A 629 10.10 -23.02 33.99
C GLN A 629 10.95 -23.63 32.87
N PRO A 630 11.08 -24.97 32.79
CA PRO A 630 11.91 -25.63 31.77
C PRO A 630 11.43 -25.38 30.34
N ASP A 631 10.12 -25.28 30.14
CA ASP A 631 9.49 -24.95 28.86
C ASP A 631 8.63 -23.70 28.99
N GLN A 632 9.30 -22.54 28.98
CA GLN A 632 8.63 -21.24 29.07
C GLN A 632 7.66 -21.01 27.91
N ALA A 633 7.96 -21.52 26.72
CA ALA A 633 7.12 -21.32 25.54
C ALA A 633 5.77 -22.04 25.70
N ALA A 634 5.76 -23.29 26.14
CA ALA A 634 4.53 -24.02 26.44
C ALA A 634 3.74 -23.38 27.59
N ALA A 635 4.43 -22.91 28.64
CA ALA A 635 3.78 -22.22 29.76
C ALA A 635 3.10 -20.90 29.34
N ILE A 636 3.75 -20.10 28.47
CA ILE A 636 3.17 -18.88 27.90
C ILE A 636 1.94 -19.22 27.06
N ALA A 637 2.06 -20.21 26.16
CA ALA A 637 0.94 -20.61 25.29
C ALA A 637 -0.27 -21.08 26.10
N ARG A 638 -0.06 -21.87 27.15
CA ARG A 638 -1.12 -22.31 28.07
C ARG A 638 -1.76 -21.14 28.79
N LEU A 639 -0.98 -20.26 29.40
CA LEU A 639 -1.51 -19.11 30.15
C LEU A 639 -2.22 -18.10 29.24
N ALA A 640 -1.76 -17.93 27.99
CA ALA A 640 -2.45 -17.13 27.00
C ALA A 640 -3.79 -17.76 26.60
N LEU A 641 -3.83 -19.09 26.40
CA LEU A 641 -5.07 -19.79 26.10
C LEU A 641 -6.06 -19.73 27.28
N ASP A 642 -5.60 -19.96 28.51
CA ASP A 642 -6.39 -19.82 29.73
C ASP A 642 -6.98 -18.41 29.85
N GLU A 643 -6.22 -17.40 29.47
CA GLU A 643 -6.62 -16.00 29.49
C GLU A 643 -7.68 -15.67 28.42
N VAL A 644 -7.56 -16.25 27.22
CA VAL A 644 -8.56 -16.12 26.13
C VAL A 644 -9.85 -16.84 26.49
N LEU A 645 -9.77 -18.01 27.09
CA LEU A 645 -10.93 -18.87 27.33
C LEU A 645 -11.72 -18.52 28.59
N ALA A 646 -11.12 -17.84 29.56
CA ALA A 646 -11.83 -17.46 30.78
C ALA A 646 -13.05 -16.56 30.44
N PRO A 647 -14.28 -16.89 30.86
CA PRO A 647 -15.45 -16.11 30.48
C PRO A 647 -15.46 -14.74 31.16
N PHE A 648 -16.13 -13.77 30.55
CA PHE A 648 -16.55 -12.54 31.24
C PHE A 648 -18.00 -12.65 31.71
N ASP A 649 -18.26 -12.16 32.92
CA ASP A 649 -19.62 -11.95 33.41
C ASP A 649 -20.00 -10.48 33.15
N LEU A 650 -20.84 -10.27 32.13
CA LEU A 650 -21.28 -8.93 31.72
C LEU A 650 -21.99 -8.18 32.85
N ALA A 651 -22.66 -8.88 33.77
CA ALA A 651 -23.43 -8.25 34.85
C ALA A 651 -22.56 -7.85 36.05
N ARG A 652 -21.37 -8.44 36.20
CA ARG A 652 -20.50 -8.22 37.36
C ARG A 652 -19.22 -7.45 37.05
N GLY A 653 -18.62 -7.67 35.87
CA GLY A 653 -17.38 -7.03 35.46
C GLY A 653 -16.24 -7.14 36.48
N PRO A 654 -15.19 -6.29 36.36
CA PRO A 654 -14.90 -5.45 35.20
C PRO A 654 -14.64 -6.31 33.94
N LEU A 655 -14.93 -5.75 32.75
CA LEU A 655 -14.86 -6.48 31.48
C LEU A 655 -13.48 -6.36 30.81
N ILE A 656 -12.45 -6.29 31.64
CA ILE A 656 -11.04 -6.26 31.30
C ILE A 656 -10.24 -6.93 32.42
N ARG A 657 -9.21 -7.70 32.06
CA ARG A 657 -8.29 -8.38 32.97
C ARG A 657 -6.95 -8.64 32.31
N GLY A 658 -5.96 -9.07 33.08
CA GLY A 658 -4.65 -9.38 32.52
C GLY A 658 -3.79 -10.33 33.33
N ARG A 659 -2.69 -10.76 32.72
CA ARG A 659 -1.63 -11.54 33.35
C ARG A 659 -0.27 -10.95 33.05
N LEU A 660 0.59 -10.84 34.05
CA LEU A 660 2.00 -10.50 33.86
C LEU A 660 2.84 -11.77 34.04
N LEU A 661 3.53 -12.19 32.98
CA LEU A 661 4.40 -13.35 32.97
C LEU A 661 5.85 -12.88 33.04
N ARG A 662 6.56 -13.17 34.12
CA ARG A 662 8.00 -12.90 34.24
C ARG A 662 8.79 -14.06 33.65
N LEU A 663 9.52 -13.83 32.56
CA LEU A 663 10.35 -14.84 31.90
C LEU A 663 11.81 -14.80 32.38
N GLY A 664 12.26 -13.64 32.85
CA GLY A 664 13.58 -13.41 33.43
C GLY A 664 13.65 -12.02 34.06
N GLN A 665 14.84 -11.58 34.47
CA GLN A 665 15.02 -10.27 35.13
C GLN A 665 14.58 -9.08 34.26
N ALA A 666 14.77 -9.18 32.94
CA ALA A 666 14.48 -8.10 31.99
C ALA A 666 13.61 -8.54 30.81
N ASP A 667 12.81 -9.62 30.96
CA ASP A 667 11.94 -10.14 29.91
C ASP A 667 10.60 -10.57 30.52
N HIS A 668 9.52 -9.93 30.06
CA HIS A 668 8.18 -10.13 30.57
C HIS A 668 7.17 -10.18 29.42
N VAL A 669 6.03 -10.84 29.65
CA VAL A 669 4.87 -10.82 28.75
C VAL A 669 3.65 -10.35 29.54
N LEU A 670 3.08 -9.23 29.13
CA LEU A 670 1.82 -8.72 29.66
C LEU A 670 0.68 -9.13 28.73
N LEU A 671 -0.21 -9.98 29.21
CA LEU A 671 -1.46 -10.36 28.57
C LEU A 671 -2.57 -9.45 29.11
N ILE A 672 -3.38 -8.88 28.22
CA ILE A 672 -4.57 -8.12 28.59
C ILE A 672 -5.71 -8.60 27.69
N THR A 673 -6.81 -9.02 28.30
CA THR A 673 -8.02 -9.42 27.58
C THR A 673 -9.19 -8.57 28.07
N GLN A 674 -10.01 -8.12 27.13
CA GLN A 674 -11.19 -7.30 27.38
C GLN A 674 -12.37 -7.80 26.55
N HIS A 675 -13.60 -7.49 26.97
CA HIS A 675 -14.78 -7.83 26.17
C HIS A 675 -15.06 -6.75 25.12
N HIS A 676 -15.45 -7.15 23.90
CA HIS A 676 -15.71 -6.23 22.78
C HIS A 676 -16.87 -5.23 23.05
N ILE A 677 -17.68 -5.47 24.08
CA ILE A 677 -18.78 -4.59 24.49
C ILE A 677 -18.30 -3.29 25.17
N VAL A 678 -17.08 -3.28 25.71
CA VAL A 678 -16.48 -2.12 26.39
C VAL A 678 -15.30 -1.53 25.63
N SER A 679 -14.89 -2.13 24.51
CA SER A 679 -13.71 -1.71 23.77
C SER A 679 -13.73 -2.23 22.33
N ASP A 680 -13.02 -1.55 21.43
CA ASP A 680 -12.88 -1.88 20.01
C ASP A 680 -11.45 -1.65 19.51
N GLY A 681 -11.22 -1.81 18.22
CA GLY A 681 -9.88 -1.66 17.62
C GLY A 681 -9.27 -0.26 17.80
N TRP A 682 -10.10 0.79 17.83
CA TRP A 682 -9.62 2.16 18.06
C TRP A 682 -9.26 2.36 19.54
N SER A 683 -10.12 1.86 20.43
CA SER A 683 -9.96 1.93 21.88
C SER A 683 -8.67 1.26 22.35
N LEU A 684 -8.25 0.16 21.72
CA LEU A 684 -6.97 -0.50 22.00
C LEU A 684 -5.75 0.44 21.84
N GLY A 685 -5.72 1.22 20.76
CA GLY A 685 -4.64 2.18 20.51
C GLY A 685 -4.58 3.27 21.60
N ILE A 686 -5.75 3.74 22.06
CA ILE A 686 -5.85 4.71 23.16
C ILE A 686 -5.31 4.09 24.45
N LEU A 687 -5.77 2.89 24.82
CA LEU A 687 -5.37 2.22 26.05
C LEU A 687 -3.86 1.94 26.10
N ILE A 688 -3.25 1.53 24.99
CA ILE A 688 -1.79 1.29 24.92
C ILE A 688 -1.00 2.59 25.09
N ASN A 689 -1.42 3.66 24.40
CA ASN A 689 -0.73 4.95 24.49
C ASN A 689 -0.84 5.56 25.89
N GLU A 690 -2.03 5.50 26.49
CA GLU A 690 -2.27 5.99 27.85
C GLU A 690 -1.57 5.12 28.89
N LEU A 691 -1.54 3.78 28.74
CA LEU A 691 -0.75 2.88 29.60
C LEU A 691 0.72 3.30 29.63
N GLY A 692 1.30 3.58 28.46
CA GLY A 692 2.69 4.03 28.35
C GLY A 692 2.94 5.39 29.02
N ALA A 693 2.01 6.34 28.87
CA ALA A 693 2.11 7.65 29.52
C ALA A 693 2.00 7.55 31.04
N LEU A 694 1.00 6.81 31.53
CA LEU A 694 0.77 6.57 32.96
C LEU A 694 1.94 5.81 33.59
N TYR A 695 2.43 4.75 32.95
CA TYR A 695 3.58 3.99 33.45
C TYR A 695 4.81 4.87 33.64
N ARG A 696 5.16 5.69 32.63
CA ARG A 696 6.30 6.62 32.73
C ARG A 696 6.14 7.62 33.88
N ALA A 697 4.94 8.18 34.05
CA ALA A 697 4.66 9.09 35.16
C ALA A 697 4.79 8.38 36.52
N MET A 698 4.25 7.17 36.66
CA MET A 698 4.31 6.39 37.89
C MET A 698 5.74 5.99 38.26
N VAL A 699 6.56 5.58 37.29
CA VAL A 699 8.00 5.31 37.48
C VAL A 699 8.75 6.57 37.92
N ALA A 700 8.42 7.73 37.33
CA ALA A 700 9.04 9.00 37.67
C ALA A 700 8.49 9.63 38.98
N GLY A 701 7.52 9.00 39.65
CA GLY A 701 6.85 9.57 40.82
C GLY A 701 6.02 10.83 40.52
N GLN A 702 5.61 11.03 39.26
CA GLN A 702 4.84 12.18 38.78
C GLN A 702 3.32 11.90 38.83
N PRO A 703 2.47 12.95 38.92
CA PRO A 703 1.02 12.80 38.84
C PRO A 703 0.55 12.34 37.45
N ASP A 704 -0.74 11.95 37.34
CA ASP A 704 -1.38 11.59 36.07
C ASP A 704 -1.21 12.72 35.03
N PRO A 705 -0.52 12.47 33.90
CA PRO A 705 -0.24 13.50 32.89
C PRO A 705 -1.40 13.70 31.90
N LEU A 706 -2.48 12.90 31.98
CA LEU A 706 -3.53 12.88 30.97
C LEU A 706 -4.64 13.90 31.28
N PRO A 707 -5.10 14.68 30.28
CA PRO A 707 -6.19 15.64 30.49
C PRO A 707 -7.52 14.91 30.78
N PRO A 708 -8.47 15.55 31.50
CA PRO A 708 -9.79 14.96 31.76
C PRO A 708 -10.57 14.75 30.45
N LEU A 709 -11.35 13.67 30.39
CA LEU A 709 -12.18 13.35 29.23
C LEU A 709 -13.46 14.21 29.24
N ALA A 710 -13.71 14.93 28.14
CA ALA A 710 -14.86 15.83 28.01
C ALA A 710 -16.21 15.10 27.92
N VAL A 711 -16.19 13.87 27.39
CA VAL A 711 -17.33 12.95 27.32
C VAL A 711 -16.85 11.52 27.60
N GLN A 712 -17.75 10.72 28.14
CA GLN A 712 -17.58 9.30 28.40
C GLN A 712 -18.53 8.49 27.51
N TYR A 713 -18.24 7.19 27.35
CA TYR A 713 -19.06 6.34 26.47
C TYR A 713 -20.56 6.31 26.84
N PRO A 714 -20.97 6.31 28.13
CA PRO A 714 -22.38 6.45 28.49
C PRO A 714 -23.06 7.71 27.94
N ASP A 715 -22.33 8.83 27.83
CA ASP A 715 -22.86 10.08 27.28
C ASP A 715 -23.19 9.92 25.80
N TYR A 716 -22.29 9.25 25.06
CA TYR A 716 -22.51 8.89 23.66
C TYR A 716 -23.70 7.94 23.49
N ALA A 717 -23.81 6.91 24.32
CA ALA A 717 -24.91 5.95 24.24
C ALA A 717 -26.26 6.64 24.45
N ALA A 718 -26.37 7.53 25.44
CA ALA A 718 -27.56 8.33 25.67
C ALA A 718 -27.86 9.31 24.53
N TRP A 719 -26.84 9.98 24.00
CA TRP A 719 -27.00 10.84 22.83
C TRP A 719 -27.51 10.07 21.60
N GLN A 720 -26.94 8.90 21.30
CA GLN A 720 -27.31 8.08 20.15
C GLN A 720 -28.79 7.70 20.22
N ARG A 721 -29.27 7.31 21.41
CA ARG A 721 -30.69 6.96 21.62
C ARG A 721 -31.63 8.14 21.46
N ARG A 722 -31.23 9.33 21.88
CA ARG A 722 -32.02 10.56 21.68
C ARG A 722 -32.05 11.00 20.22
N TRP A 723 -30.95 10.82 19.50
CA TRP A 723 -30.81 11.29 18.12
C TRP A 723 -31.58 10.43 17.12
N PHE A 724 -31.53 9.11 17.27
CA PHE A 724 -32.21 8.17 16.39
C PHE A 724 -33.66 7.96 16.83
N THR A 725 -34.49 8.98 16.58
CA THR A 725 -35.95 8.87 16.73
C THR A 725 -36.53 7.86 15.74
N ALA A 726 -37.73 7.35 16.02
CA ALA A 726 -38.42 6.38 15.15
C ALA A 726 -38.53 6.87 13.69
N GLU A 727 -38.76 8.16 13.48
CA GLU A 727 -38.84 8.76 12.14
C GLU A 727 -37.50 8.71 11.39
N ARG A 728 -36.40 9.06 12.06
CA ARG A 728 -35.05 9.05 11.47
C ARG A 728 -34.56 7.62 11.20
N LEU A 729 -34.87 6.70 12.12
CA LEU A 729 -34.62 5.27 11.91
C LEU A 729 -35.46 4.74 10.75
N GLY A 730 -36.72 5.17 10.61
CA GLY A 730 -37.58 4.80 9.49
C GLY A 730 -36.96 5.15 8.14
N LYS A 731 -36.45 6.37 7.96
CA LYS A 731 -35.80 6.77 6.69
C LYS A 731 -34.55 5.95 6.37
N GLN A 732 -33.74 5.60 7.37
CA GLN A 732 -32.57 4.75 7.17
C GLN A 732 -32.97 3.29 6.92
N LEU A 733 -33.99 2.80 7.61
CA LEU A 733 -34.54 1.47 7.41
C LEU A 733 -35.14 1.34 6.02
N ASP A 734 -35.88 2.32 5.53
CA ASP A 734 -36.46 2.31 4.18
C ASP A 734 -35.38 2.29 3.08
N TYR A 735 -34.26 2.95 3.32
CA TYR A 735 -33.09 2.83 2.44
C TYR A 735 -32.55 1.39 2.45
N TRP A 736 -32.23 0.84 3.63
CA TRP A 736 -31.64 -0.49 3.73
C TRP A 736 -32.58 -1.60 3.30
N SER A 737 -33.86 -1.53 3.65
CA SER A 737 -34.90 -2.46 3.20
C SER A 737 -35.06 -2.47 1.69
N ARG A 738 -34.90 -1.31 1.01
CA ARG A 738 -34.88 -1.27 -0.46
C ARG A 738 -33.61 -1.87 -1.03
N CYS A 739 -32.45 -1.52 -0.48
CA CYS A 739 -31.17 -2.05 -0.96
C CYS A 739 -31.00 -3.55 -0.73
N LEU A 740 -31.69 -4.10 0.29
CA LEU A 740 -31.60 -5.50 0.70
C LEU A 740 -32.89 -6.29 0.42
N ALA A 741 -33.82 -5.74 -0.37
CA ALA A 741 -35.12 -6.39 -0.64
C ALA A 741 -34.98 -7.76 -1.32
N ASP A 742 -33.92 -7.92 -2.11
CA ASP A 742 -33.62 -9.12 -2.90
C ASP A 742 -32.28 -9.78 -2.48
N ALA A 743 -31.77 -9.46 -1.28
CA ALA A 743 -30.48 -9.94 -0.77
C ALA A 743 -30.57 -11.27 -0.01
#